data_AF-A0A024DBL2-F1
#
_entry.id   AF-A0A024DBL2-F1
#
_cell.length_a   1.000
_cell.length_b   1.000
_cell.length_c   1.000
_cell.angle_alpha   90.00
_cell.angle_beta   90.00
_cell.angle_gamma   90.00
#
_symmetry.space_group_name_H-M   'P 1'
#
loop_
_entity.id
_entity.type
_entity.pdbx_description
1 polymer ?
#
loop_
_entity_poly.entity_id
_entity_poly.type
_entity_poly.pdbx_seq_one_letter_code
_entity_poly.pdbx_strand_id
1 'polypeptide(L)'
;MSFQPPNIYANLSNGRSPVNSSSNSRISNGSSYEMIPPGSGSRTPADLSFMNFPVVAPLSFSEISAEQALERVQELMKENQSLREYLKENNAVINNKYQEIADWKERIKKYHKHNQEKCEEAKNVILNLRSENENFKKQLQETKNQAFHSLSEKISQLEKEKKELEEITRNQAKFQDNTDAFVKVEDENLTQENQQLTSRANTLEVQVREFRDSNEQLFKDLEKLKQMKDNIQSENSDLTNQNIELSQKLQNVLSDCKAAKAENRHLKHQMSQNDSSMPQGYSLLQGNDRERDNLQRGSEGDHKQMSQLQEMVKNLQIEIHEKNRTLDDYRTRQEQQVSQLTQKHQMELMEKLQNAKEEQSSDIRSLQAQVLSLINEVTESQNKCEGATATIDQRNARISELEMIAKRKQEETNKAVQDLTNLKAALSNYEAALSNERRDHQNSKKQMAELRTSFNQMVADYKDLLTDYENYKKKMQQSSIGESEKQKLLNKIGSLTAQVLAAEEAVKYRDEEVKEYKESVKYREEEVRNLKSENHRLTDEVNSTIPVLKAQGEIWEQDFHAEREAREKMHTEKEALTAEMNQLQIQNQHLLDELESLSRGQFADFQKRHAKQQPYANQIRTQLRVVGPNQQNIVYPYQQAPMADRGGGNQMVYPHPQQDAKRQENSNQAASQPTEEDILNCPKCNQVCPDLDSLQIHVLDCIDN
;
A
#
# COMPACT_ATOMS: atom_id res chain seq x y z
N MET A 1 25.36 -15.19 -60.82
CA MET A 1 24.21 -15.83 -61.48
C MET A 1 23.23 -14.74 -61.88
N SER A 2 23.36 -14.33 -63.13
CA SER A 2 22.48 -13.43 -63.85
C SER A 2 21.15 -14.13 -64.10
N PHE A 3 20.01 -13.43 -63.99
CA PHE A 3 18.95 -13.48 -65.00
C PHE A 3 18.03 -12.27 -64.87
N GLN A 4 17.93 -11.55 -65.98
CA GLN A 4 17.20 -10.32 -66.21
C GLN A 4 15.67 -10.54 -66.31
N PRO A 5 14.87 -9.48 -66.14
CA PRO A 5 13.50 -9.42 -66.67
C PRO A 5 13.52 -9.12 -68.19
N PRO A 6 12.53 -9.59 -68.98
CA PRO A 6 12.43 -9.21 -70.38
C PRO A 6 11.81 -7.83 -70.55
N ASN A 7 12.22 -7.21 -71.65
CA ASN A 7 12.16 -5.80 -71.96
C ASN A 7 11.62 -5.66 -73.41
N ILE A 8 11.19 -4.44 -73.77
CA ILE A 8 11.11 -3.83 -75.12
C ILE A 8 9.84 -4.21 -75.95
N TYR A 9 9.03 -3.30 -76.51
CA TYR A 9 9.27 -2.15 -77.42
C TYR A 9 8.21 -1.04 -77.19
N ALA A 10 8.53 0.26 -77.02
CA ALA A 10 9.24 1.25 -77.87
C ALA A 10 8.31 2.00 -78.86
N ASN A 11 8.10 3.30 -78.61
CA ASN A 11 8.41 4.45 -79.49
C ASN A 11 7.61 5.71 -79.07
N LEU A 12 8.30 6.78 -78.63
CA LEU A 12 8.55 8.06 -79.34
C LEU A 12 7.27 8.90 -79.50
N SER A 13 7.19 10.20 -79.23
CA SER A 13 8.17 11.26 -78.93
C SER A 13 7.42 12.58 -78.69
N ASN A 14 8.05 13.49 -77.92
CA ASN A 14 7.97 14.96 -77.97
C ASN A 14 6.69 15.72 -77.57
N GLY A 15 6.86 16.67 -76.63
CA GLY A 15 5.95 17.82 -76.49
C GLY A 15 6.11 18.64 -75.22
N ARG A 16 7.06 19.59 -75.24
CA ARG A 16 7.27 20.79 -74.40
C ARG A 16 6.10 21.32 -73.53
N SER A 17 6.45 21.73 -72.31
CA SER A 17 5.84 22.76 -71.42
C SER A 17 5.56 24.12 -72.14
N PRO A 18 4.82 25.14 -71.61
CA PRO A 18 4.71 25.54 -70.18
C PRO A 18 3.43 26.29 -69.68
N VAL A 19 3.35 26.48 -68.35
CA VAL A 19 2.97 27.68 -67.53
C VAL A 19 1.74 28.57 -67.86
N ASN A 20 0.92 28.78 -66.81
CA ASN A 20 0.05 29.91 -66.41
C ASN A 20 -0.06 31.15 -67.32
N SER A 21 -1.31 31.61 -67.55
CA SER A 21 -1.81 32.87 -66.96
C SER A 21 -3.29 33.14 -67.29
N SER A 22 -4.01 33.55 -66.25
CA SER A 22 -5.26 34.32 -66.11
C SER A 22 -5.92 34.93 -67.35
N SER A 23 -7.26 34.84 -67.44
CA SER A 23 -8.16 35.95 -67.85
C SER A 23 -9.64 35.60 -67.64
N ASN A 24 -10.36 36.56 -67.05
CA ASN A 24 -11.81 36.70 -66.94
C ASN A 24 -12.60 36.31 -68.20
N SER A 25 -13.78 35.70 -68.02
CA SER A 25 -15.03 36.19 -68.64
C SER A 25 -16.27 35.38 -68.25
N ARG A 26 -17.23 36.10 -67.66
CA ARG A 26 -18.69 36.08 -67.94
C ARG A 26 -19.36 34.72 -68.14
N ILE A 27 -20.24 34.43 -67.19
CA ILE A 27 -21.41 33.55 -67.33
C ILE A 27 -22.24 34.02 -68.53
N SER A 28 -22.24 33.21 -69.59
CA SER A 28 -23.23 33.22 -70.65
C SER A 28 -23.63 31.78 -70.89
N ASN A 29 -24.73 31.36 -70.27
CA ASN A 29 -25.45 30.15 -70.68
C ASN A 29 -26.89 30.55 -70.97
N GLY A 30 -27.08 31.08 -72.18
CA GLY A 30 -28.30 30.82 -72.93
C GLY A 30 -28.17 29.46 -73.59
N SER A 31 -29.07 28.54 -73.26
CA SER A 31 -29.41 27.36 -74.07
C SER A 31 -30.94 27.35 -74.11
N SER A 32 -31.52 28.05 -75.08
CA SER A 32 -31.92 27.49 -76.38
C SER A 32 -32.93 26.34 -76.20
N TYR A 33 -34.17 26.72 -75.88
CA TYR A 33 -35.34 25.92 -76.23
C TYR A 33 -35.78 26.37 -77.63
N GLU A 34 -35.61 25.50 -78.62
CA GLU A 34 -36.27 25.64 -79.92
C GLU A 34 -37.78 25.61 -79.71
N MET A 35 -38.40 26.78 -79.78
CA MET A 35 -39.85 26.93 -79.94
C MET A 35 -40.13 26.86 -81.45
N ILE A 36 -40.85 25.81 -81.86
CA ILE A 36 -41.43 25.71 -83.20
C ILE A 36 -42.38 26.91 -83.40
N PRO A 37 -42.26 27.71 -84.49
CA PRO A 37 -43.07 28.90 -84.70
C PRO A 37 -44.51 28.54 -85.11
N PRO A 38 -45.50 29.41 -84.83
CA PRO A 38 -46.85 29.23 -85.37
C PRO A 38 -46.81 29.53 -86.88
N GLY A 39 -46.93 28.48 -87.69
CA GLY A 39 -47.04 28.62 -89.14
C GLY A 39 -48.31 29.37 -89.53
N SER A 40 -48.14 30.58 -90.06
CA SER A 40 -49.13 31.31 -90.84
C SER A 40 -49.43 30.57 -92.14
N GLY A 41 -50.42 29.67 -92.12
CA GLY A 41 -50.92 28.98 -93.30
C GLY A 41 -52.07 29.76 -93.94
N SER A 42 -51.74 30.69 -94.85
CA SER A 42 -52.69 31.22 -95.83
C SER A 42 -53.19 30.07 -96.71
N ARG A 43 -54.45 29.67 -96.55
CA ARG A 43 -55.11 28.74 -97.48
C ARG A 43 -55.59 29.50 -98.71
N THR A 44 -54.91 29.30 -99.82
CA THR A 44 -55.42 29.58 -101.17
C THR A 44 -56.52 28.56 -101.53
N PRO A 45 -57.61 28.96 -102.19
CA PRO A 45 -58.69 28.05 -102.57
C PRO A 45 -58.43 27.48 -103.97
N ALA A 46 -57.65 26.41 -104.05
CA ALA A 46 -57.48 25.64 -105.28
C ALA A 46 -57.00 24.23 -104.92
N ASP A 47 -57.93 23.35 -104.53
CA ASP A 47 -57.87 21.90 -104.74
C ASP A 47 -58.99 21.21 -103.96
N LEU A 48 -60.19 21.22 -104.54
CA LEU A 48 -61.24 20.24 -104.28
C LEU A 48 -61.96 19.94 -105.61
N SER A 49 -61.20 19.49 -106.60
CA SER A 49 -61.69 18.98 -107.87
C SER A 49 -61.52 17.45 -107.95
N PHE A 50 -61.97 16.71 -106.94
CA PHE A 50 -62.13 15.25 -107.08
C PHE A 50 -63.15 14.73 -106.06
N MET A 51 -64.42 15.07 -106.28
CA MET A 51 -65.56 14.34 -105.73
C MET A 51 -66.49 14.01 -106.89
N ASN A 52 -66.36 12.78 -107.39
CA ASN A 52 -67.30 12.17 -108.33
C ASN A 52 -68.66 12.06 -107.62
N PHE A 53 -69.57 12.99 -107.89
CA PHE A 53 -70.97 12.83 -107.56
C PHE A 53 -71.64 11.96 -108.62
N PRO A 54 -72.37 10.88 -108.25
CA PRO A 54 -73.20 10.19 -109.21
C PRO A 54 -74.32 11.14 -109.65
N VAL A 55 -74.44 11.31 -110.96
CA VAL A 55 -75.52 12.06 -111.60
C VAL A 55 -76.84 11.37 -111.27
N VAL A 56 -77.58 11.92 -110.30
CA VAL A 56 -78.97 11.55 -110.05
C VAL A 56 -79.80 12.18 -111.17
N ALA A 57 -80.51 11.35 -111.92
CA ALA A 57 -81.44 11.75 -112.97
C ALA A 57 -82.47 12.78 -112.45
N PRO A 58 -83.00 13.68 -113.29
CA PRO A 58 -83.98 14.64 -112.86
C PRO A 58 -85.26 13.90 -112.46
N LEU A 59 -85.62 13.96 -111.18
CA LEU A 59 -86.92 13.52 -110.71
C LEU A 59 -87.99 14.41 -111.33
N SER A 60 -88.83 13.79 -112.15
CA SER A 60 -90.08 14.32 -112.69
C SER A 60 -90.92 14.93 -111.55
N PHE A 61 -91.21 16.23 -111.64
CA PHE A 61 -92.01 16.99 -110.68
C PHE A 61 -93.53 16.77 -110.87
N SER A 62 -93.92 15.52 -111.13
CA SER A 62 -95.29 15.13 -111.47
C SER A 62 -95.75 13.97 -110.58
N GLU A 63 -95.67 14.17 -109.25
CA GLU A 63 -96.43 13.50 -108.19
C GLU A 63 -95.68 13.68 -106.86
N ILE A 64 -95.69 14.90 -106.31
CA ILE A 64 -95.42 15.10 -104.88
C ILE A 64 -96.64 15.84 -104.35
N SER A 65 -97.45 15.13 -103.55
CA SER A 65 -98.52 15.76 -102.79
C SER A 65 -97.92 16.85 -101.89
N ALA A 66 -98.61 17.97 -101.71
CA ALA A 66 -98.19 19.02 -100.78
C ALA A 66 -97.88 18.48 -99.37
N GLU A 67 -98.48 17.34 -99.01
CA GLU A 67 -98.26 16.61 -97.77
C GLU A 67 -96.87 15.93 -97.71
N GLN A 68 -96.41 15.32 -98.80
CA GLN A 68 -95.08 14.68 -98.88
C GLN A 68 -93.94 15.72 -98.89
N ALA A 69 -94.17 16.89 -99.50
CA ALA A 69 -93.23 18.01 -99.42
C ALA A 69 -93.12 18.57 -97.99
N LEU A 70 -94.25 18.67 -97.27
CA LEU A 70 -94.28 19.11 -95.87
C LEU A 70 -93.55 18.12 -94.95
N GLU A 71 -93.75 16.82 -95.14
CA GLU A 71 -93.06 15.77 -94.38
C GLU A 71 -91.54 15.84 -94.59
N ARG A 72 -91.08 16.01 -95.84
CA ARG A 72 -89.64 16.15 -96.13
C ARG A 72 -89.03 17.42 -95.51
N VAL A 73 -89.76 18.53 -95.48
CA VAL A 73 -89.31 19.75 -94.79
C VAL A 73 -89.24 19.53 -93.27
N GLN A 74 -90.21 18.83 -92.68
CA GLN A 74 -90.17 18.48 -91.25
C GLN A 74 -89.00 17.56 -90.91
N GLU A 75 -88.68 16.58 -91.76
CA GLU A 75 -87.48 15.75 -91.61
C GLU A 75 -86.20 16.59 -91.69
N LEU A 76 -86.08 17.48 -92.67
CA LEU A 76 -84.93 18.38 -92.80
C LEU A 76 -84.80 19.34 -91.61
N MET A 77 -85.91 19.74 -90.99
CA MET A 77 -85.91 20.53 -89.76
C MET A 77 -85.43 19.71 -88.56
N LYS A 78 -85.88 18.45 -88.43
CA LYS A 78 -85.39 17.52 -87.39
C LYS A 78 -83.90 17.23 -87.56
N GLU A 79 -83.46 16.96 -88.78
CA GLU A 79 -82.06 16.72 -89.10
C GLU A 79 -81.20 17.96 -88.80
N ASN A 80 -81.67 19.17 -89.17
CA ASN A 80 -81.00 20.42 -88.79
C ASN A 80 -80.95 20.63 -87.27
N GLN A 81 -82.00 20.25 -86.55
CA GLN A 81 -82.02 20.33 -85.10
C GLN A 81 -81.01 19.37 -84.49
N SER A 82 -80.96 18.12 -84.93
CA SER A 82 -79.98 17.13 -84.50
C SER A 82 -78.54 17.56 -84.82
N LEU A 83 -78.30 18.18 -85.98
CA LEU A 83 -76.98 18.72 -86.33
C LEU A 83 -76.57 19.88 -85.42
N ARG A 84 -77.51 20.77 -85.05
CA ARG A 84 -77.24 21.86 -84.10
C ARG A 84 -76.94 21.33 -82.70
N GLU A 85 -77.68 20.32 -82.25
CA GLU A 85 -77.44 19.65 -80.97
C GLU A 85 -76.08 18.94 -80.97
N TYR A 86 -75.74 18.22 -82.03
CA TYR A 86 -74.43 17.58 -82.19
C TYR A 86 -73.28 18.59 -82.22
N LEU A 87 -73.43 19.71 -82.93
CA LEU A 87 -72.42 20.79 -82.93
C LEU A 87 -72.28 21.42 -81.54
N LYS A 88 -73.38 21.60 -80.80
CA LYS A 88 -73.36 22.12 -79.44
C LYS A 88 -72.63 21.16 -78.50
N GLU A 89 -72.90 19.86 -78.61
CA GLU A 89 -72.23 18.82 -77.84
C GLU A 89 -70.74 18.72 -78.18
N ASN A 90 -70.38 18.74 -79.47
CA ASN A 90 -68.98 18.73 -79.90
C ASN A 90 -68.22 19.97 -79.42
N ASN A 91 -68.82 21.16 -79.52
CA ASN A 91 -68.23 22.38 -78.96
C ASN A 91 -68.06 22.32 -77.44
N ALA A 92 -68.98 21.67 -76.71
CA ALA A 92 -68.84 21.45 -75.27
C ALA A 92 -67.67 20.49 -74.96
N VAL A 93 -67.53 19.41 -75.72
CA VAL A 93 -66.40 18.47 -75.58
C VAL A 93 -65.07 19.17 -75.88
N ILE A 94 -65.00 19.96 -76.95
CA ILE A 94 -63.80 20.73 -77.31
C ILE A 94 -63.44 21.72 -76.20
N ASN A 95 -64.40 22.46 -75.65
CA ASN A 95 -64.16 23.38 -74.54
C ASN A 95 -63.67 22.65 -73.29
N ASN A 96 -64.24 21.49 -72.95
CA ASN A 96 -63.75 20.67 -71.85
C ASN A 96 -62.30 20.21 -72.07
N LYS A 97 -61.94 19.82 -73.31
CA LYS A 97 -60.56 19.46 -73.63
C LYS A 97 -59.59 20.63 -73.57
N TYR A 98 -60.00 21.83 -74.00
CA TYR A 98 -59.19 23.03 -73.80
C TYR A 98 -58.98 23.35 -72.32
N GLN A 99 -60.01 23.16 -71.50
CA GLN A 99 -59.93 23.37 -70.06
C GLN A 99 -58.98 22.36 -69.40
N GLU A 100 -59.09 21.07 -69.73
CA GLU A 100 -58.18 20.03 -69.25
C GLU A 100 -56.71 20.35 -69.59
N ILE A 101 -56.44 20.84 -70.81
CA ILE A 101 -55.10 21.25 -71.25
C ILE A 101 -54.63 22.49 -70.48
N ALA A 102 -55.50 23.46 -70.23
CA ALA A 102 -55.17 24.65 -69.44
C ALA A 102 -54.79 24.28 -68.00
N ASP A 103 -55.60 23.43 -67.36
CA ASP A 103 -55.34 22.94 -66.00
C ASP A 103 -54.06 22.10 -65.92
N TRP A 104 -53.78 21.30 -66.95
CA TRP A 104 -52.52 20.56 -67.05
C TRP A 104 -51.30 21.49 -67.17
N LYS A 105 -51.38 22.52 -68.03
CA LYS A 105 -50.32 23.54 -68.15
C LYS A 105 -50.09 24.28 -66.84
N GLU A 106 -51.15 24.64 -66.12
CA GLU A 106 -51.04 25.30 -64.82
C GLU A 106 -50.40 24.37 -63.78
N ARG A 107 -50.78 23.09 -63.74
CA ARG A 107 -50.15 22.09 -62.86
C ARG A 107 -48.66 21.92 -63.14
N ILE A 108 -48.26 21.85 -64.41
CA ILE A 108 -46.84 21.79 -64.80
C ILE A 108 -46.10 23.05 -64.34
N LYS A 109 -46.68 24.23 -64.54
CA LYS A 109 -46.07 25.49 -64.11
C LYS A 109 -45.87 25.54 -62.58
N LYS A 110 -46.87 25.09 -61.81
CA LYS A 110 -46.77 24.98 -60.34
C LYS A 110 -45.70 23.97 -59.92
N TYR A 111 -45.64 22.81 -60.57
CA TYR A 111 -44.64 21.78 -60.30
C TYR A 111 -43.21 22.28 -60.57
N HIS A 112 -42.97 22.96 -61.70
CA HIS A 112 -41.66 23.54 -61.99
C HIS A 112 -41.26 24.61 -60.97
N LYS A 113 -42.20 25.49 -60.57
CA LYS A 113 -41.94 26.52 -59.55
C LYS A 113 -41.55 25.89 -58.21
N HIS A 114 -42.31 24.88 -57.77
CA HIS A 114 -42.03 24.15 -56.53
C HIS A 114 -40.68 23.42 -56.58
N ASN A 115 -40.35 22.79 -57.71
CA ASN A 115 -39.06 22.11 -57.86
C ASN A 115 -37.89 23.11 -57.89
N GLN A 116 -38.10 24.28 -58.50
CA GLN A 116 -37.12 25.37 -58.49
C GLN A 116 -36.86 25.89 -57.06
N GLU A 117 -37.92 26.11 -56.27
CA GLU A 117 -37.81 26.52 -54.87
C GLU A 117 -37.05 25.47 -54.05
N LYS A 118 -37.38 24.19 -54.19
CA LYS A 118 -36.65 23.08 -53.54
C LYS A 118 -35.19 22.98 -53.96
N CYS A 119 -34.89 23.19 -55.25
CA CYS A 119 -33.50 23.22 -55.71
C CYS A 119 -32.73 24.39 -55.08
N GLU A 120 -33.36 25.53 -54.89
CA GLU A 120 -32.72 26.70 -54.28
C GLU A 120 -32.51 26.50 -52.77
N GLU A 121 -33.48 25.91 -52.07
CA GLU A 121 -33.33 25.48 -50.68
C GLU A 121 -32.16 24.49 -50.51
N ALA A 122 -32.10 23.46 -51.37
CA ALA A 122 -31.01 22.49 -51.34
C ALA A 122 -29.64 23.15 -51.58
N LYS A 123 -29.54 24.11 -52.50
CA LYS A 123 -28.31 24.89 -52.71
C LYS A 123 -27.92 25.68 -51.47
N ASN A 124 -28.87 26.36 -50.82
CA ASN A 124 -28.61 27.13 -49.61
C ASN A 124 -28.10 26.25 -48.48
N VAL A 125 -28.69 25.07 -48.29
CA VAL A 125 -28.20 24.08 -47.31
C VAL A 125 -26.77 23.63 -47.63
N ILE A 126 -26.47 23.34 -48.90
CA ILE A 126 -25.11 22.95 -49.32
C ILE A 126 -24.11 24.09 -49.07
N LEU A 127 -24.48 25.33 -49.33
CA LEU A 127 -23.62 26.50 -49.08
C LEU A 127 -23.35 26.68 -47.59
N ASN A 128 -24.37 26.55 -46.74
CA ASN A 128 -24.21 26.62 -45.30
C ASN A 128 -23.30 25.51 -44.78
N LEU A 129 -23.54 24.26 -45.18
CA LEU A 129 -22.70 23.12 -44.81
C LEU A 129 -21.26 23.29 -45.28
N ARG A 130 -21.02 23.89 -46.46
CA ARG A 130 -19.67 24.22 -46.93
C ARG A 130 -19.00 25.27 -46.04
N SER A 131 -19.73 26.32 -45.66
CA SER A 131 -19.23 27.35 -44.76
C SER A 131 -18.89 26.79 -43.37
N GLU A 132 -19.76 25.95 -42.81
CA GLU A 132 -19.54 25.26 -41.54
C GLU A 132 -18.34 24.31 -41.61
N ASN A 133 -18.20 23.52 -42.67
CA ASN A 133 -17.06 22.64 -42.87
C ASN A 133 -15.74 23.42 -42.96
N GLU A 134 -15.72 24.58 -43.63
CA GLU A 134 -14.54 25.44 -43.65
C GLU A 134 -14.23 26.02 -42.27
N ASN A 135 -15.26 26.36 -41.47
CA ASN A 135 -15.06 26.82 -40.10
C ASN A 135 -14.50 25.71 -39.19
N PHE A 136 -15.09 24.50 -39.24
CA PHE A 136 -14.58 23.35 -38.50
C PHE A 136 -13.14 22.99 -38.89
N LYS A 137 -12.80 23.11 -40.19
CA LYS A 137 -11.44 22.90 -40.66
C LYS A 137 -10.45 23.93 -40.08
N LYS A 138 -10.86 25.19 -39.95
CA LYS A 138 -10.07 26.24 -39.28
C LYS A 138 -9.89 25.94 -37.80
N GLN A 139 -10.97 25.62 -37.09
CA GLN A 139 -10.92 25.25 -35.66
C GLN A 139 -10.04 24.01 -35.42
N LEU A 140 -10.11 23.01 -36.30
CA LEU A 140 -9.25 21.83 -36.23
C LEU A 140 -7.78 22.19 -36.44
N GLN A 141 -7.48 23.11 -37.36
CA GLN A 141 -6.12 23.58 -37.58
C GLN A 141 -5.60 24.41 -36.39
N GLU A 142 -6.44 25.25 -35.79
CA GLU A 142 -6.10 26.04 -34.61
C GLU A 142 -5.84 25.15 -33.39
N THR A 143 -6.72 24.21 -33.09
CA THR A 143 -6.52 23.23 -32.00
C THR A 143 -5.28 22.37 -32.22
N LYS A 144 -5.01 21.95 -33.46
CA LYS A 144 -3.77 21.24 -33.81
C LYS A 144 -2.53 22.11 -33.58
N ASN A 145 -2.58 23.39 -33.95
CA ASN A 145 -1.46 24.32 -33.72
C ASN A 145 -1.24 24.58 -32.22
N GLN A 146 -2.30 24.71 -31.43
CA GLN A 146 -2.23 24.86 -29.97
C GLN A 146 -1.64 23.62 -29.30
N ALA A 147 -2.11 22.42 -29.69
CA ALA A 147 -1.55 21.16 -29.20
C ALA A 147 -0.07 21.02 -29.59
N PHE A 148 0.31 21.41 -30.82
CA PHE A 148 1.70 21.42 -31.24
C PHE A 148 2.56 22.39 -30.43
N HIS A 149 2.07 23.59 -30.13
CA HIS A 149 2.77 24.55 -29.28
C HIS A 149 2.96 24.01 -27.85
N SER A 150 1.90 23.48 -27.23
CA SER A 150 1.98 22.93 -25.87
C SER A 150 2.94 21.74 -25.79
N LEU A 151 2.91 20.84 -26.78
CA LEU A 151 3.86 19.72 -26.84
C LEU A 151 5.29 20.20 -27.07
N SER A 152 5.50 21.18 -27.95
CA SER A 152 6.82 21.76 -28.19
C SER A 152 7.39 22.43 -26.94
N GLU A 153 6.55 23.11 -26.17
CA GLU A 153 6.93 23.73 -24.90
C GLU A 153 7.27 22.67 -23.85
N LYS A 154 6.47 21.61 -23.74
CA LYS A 154 6.75 20.50 -22.82
C LYS A 154 8.04 19.75 -23.18
N ILE A 155 8.30 19.54 -24.46
CA ILE A 155 9.56 18.94 -24.94
C ILE A 155 10.75 19.83 -24.55
N SER A 156 10.66 21.15 -24.78
CA SER A 156 11.71 22.11 -24.39
C SER A 156 11.97 22.11 -22.88
N GLN A 157 10.93 21.98 -22.06
CA GLN A 157 11.07 21.87 -20.62
C GLN A 157 11.73 20.55 -20.19
N LEU A 158 11.30 19.42 -20.75
CA LEU A 158 11.92 18.11 -20.50
C LEU A 158 13.39 18.07 -20.94
N GLU A 159 13.75 18.76 -22.03
CA GLU A 159 15.15 18.88 -22.47
C GLU A 159 16.01 19.69 -21.48
N LYS A 160 15.44 20.70 -20.82
CA LYS A 160 16.13 21.44 -19.74
C LYS A 160 16.31 20.57 -18.50
N GLU A 161 15.24 19.92 -18.04
CA GLU A 161 15.28 19.01 -16.88
C GLU A 161 16.28 17.87 -17.10
N LYS A 162 16.33 17.31 -18.32
CA LYS A 162 17.31 16.29 -18.71
C LYS A 162 18.75 16.80 -18.57
N LYS A 163 19.05 18.03 -19.03
CA LYS A 163 20.39 18.62 -18.92
C LYS A 163 20.80 18.85 -17.47
N GLU A 164 19.87 19.29 -16.63
CA GLU A 164 20.09 19.48 -15.19
C GLU A 164 20.40 18.14 -14.51
N LEU A 165 19.64 17.08 -14.82
CA LEU A 165 19.92 15.73 -14.31
C LEU A 165 21.27 15.16 -14.78
N GLU A 166 21.64 15.39 -16.05
CA GLU A 166 22.95 15.00 -16.58
C GLU A 166 24.11 15.75 -15.89
N GLU A 167 23.89 16.98 -15.44
CA GLU A 167 24.86 17.74 -14.66
C GLU A 167 24.98 17.22 -13.22
N ILE A 168 23.86 16.97 -12.55
CA ILE A 168 23.83 16.38 -11.21
C ILE A 168 24.54 15.02 -11.21
N THR A 169 24.25 14.16 -12.18
CA THR A 169 24.86 12.83 -12.31
C THR A 169 26.38 12.93 -12.49
N ARG A 170 26.85 13.87 -13.32
CA ARG A 170 28.30 14.13 -13.50
C ARG A 170 28.96 14.64 -12.23
N ASN A 171 28.27 15.49 -11.46
CA ASN A 171 28.80 15.97 -10.19
C ASN A 171 28.86 14.85 -9.15
N GLN A 172 27.81 14.02 -9.05
CA GLN A 172 27.81 12.83 -8.19
C GLN A 172 28.94 11.86 -8.53
N ALA A 173 29.21 11.59 -9.81
CA ALA A 173 30.33 10.75 -10.22
C ALA A 173 31.69 11.32 -9.75
N LYS A 174 31.91 12.63 -9.89
CA LYS A 174 33.13 13.28 -9.39
C LYS A 174 33.26 13.23 -7.87
N PHE A 175 32.14 13.38 -7.14
CA PHE A 175 32.15 13.23 -5.68
C PHE A 175 32.46 11.79 -5.28
N GLN A 176 31.89 10.81 -5.97
CA GLN A 176 32.16 9.39 -5.71
C GLN A 176 33.65 9.07 -5.97
N ASP A 177 34.21 9.49 -7.10
CA ASP A 177 35.63 9.29 -7.43
C ASP A 177 36.56 9.90 -6.36
N ASN A 178 36.22 11.09 -5.85
CA ASN A 178 36.98 11.73 -4.77
C ASN A 178 36.82 10.99 -3.43
N THR A 179 35.64 10.42 -3.15
CA THR A 179 35.37 9.68 -1.92
C THR A 179 36.11 8.34 -1.94
N ASP A 180 36.08 7.64 -3.08
CA ASP A 180 36.77 6.36 -3.27
C ASP A 180 38.30 6.56 -3.22
N ALA A 181 38.82 7.66 -3.76
CA ALA A 181 40.23 8.01 -3.61
C ALA A 181 40.63 8.30 -2.16
N PHE A 182 39.77 8.98 -1.39
CA PHE A 182 40.01 9.25 0.03
C PHE A 182 39.99 7.98 0.87
N VAL A 183 38.97 7.13 0.70
CA VAL A 183 38.85 5.84 1.39
C VAL A 183 40.05 4.95 1.11
N LYS A 184 40.53 4.91 -0.14
CA LYS A 184 41.69 4.10 -0.51
C LYS A 184 42.98 4.56 0.17
N VAL A 185 43.20 5.88 0.28
CA VAL A 185 44.36 6.43 1.01
C VAL A 185 44.27 6.14 2.51
N GLU A 186 43.08 6.25 3.09
CA GLU A 186 42.85 5.93 4.51
C GLU A 186 43.10 4.43 4.79
N ASP A 187 42.63 3.54 3.91
CA ASP A 187 42.80 2.08 4.05
C ASP A 187 44.27 1.66 3.88
N GLU A 188 45.00 2.28 2.95
CA GLU A 188 46.45 2.09 2.79
C GLU A 188 47.23 2.55 4.05
N ASN A 189 46.84 3.69 4.65
CA ASN A 189 47.45 4.18 5.88
C ASN A 189 47.18 3.27 7.08
N LEU A 190 45.92 2.84 7.28
CA LEU A 190 45.54 1.91 8.35
C LEU A 190 46.22 0.54 8.19
N THR A 191 46.42 0.09 6.95
CA THR A 191 47.15 -1.14 6.66
C THR A 191 48.62 -1.02 7.06
N GLN A 192 49.27 0.11 6.75
CA GLN A 192 50.65 0.37 7.17
C GLN A 192 50.78 0.46 8.69
N GLU A 193 49.86 1.15 9.37
CA GLU A 193 49.85 1.27 10.82
C GLU A 193 49.68 -0.11 11.49
N ASN A 194 48.77 -0.95 11.00
CA ASN A 194 48.59 -2.31 11.50
C ASN A 194 49.83 -3.19 11.30
N GLN A 195 50.51 -3.07 10.16
CA GLN A 195 51.78 -3.77 9.93
C GLN A 195 52.86 -3.33 10.93
N GLN A 196 52.96 -2.02 11.19
CA GLN A 196 53.89 -1.49 12.19
C GLN A 196 53.56 -2.00 13.60
N LEU A 197 52.30 -1.94 14.01
CA LEU A 197 51.84 -2.44 15.30
C LEU A 197 52.14 -3.94 15.45
N THR A 198 51.89 -4.73 14.41
CA THR A 198 52.19 -6.18 14.39
C THR A 198 53.69 -6.44 14.55
N SER A 199 54.54 -5.70 13.84
CA SER A 199 56.00 -5.85 13.95
C SER A 199 56.50 -5.50 15.37
N ARG A 200 55.90 -4.48 15.98
CA ARG A 200 56.22 -4.07 17.35
C ARG A 200 55.75 -5.08 18.38
N ALA A 201 54.56 -5.66 18.20
CA ALA A 201 54.04 -6.73 19.04
C ALA A 201 54.97 -7.95 19.01
N ASN A 202 55.37 -8.41 17.82
CA ASN A 202 56.31 -9.52 17.67
C ASN A 202 57.65 -9.25 18.35
N THR A 203 58.17 -8.02 18.25
CA THR A 203 59.41 -7.63 18.91
C THR A 203 59.29 -7.70 20.44
N LEU A 204 58.18 -7.20 20.99
CA LEU A 204 57.90 -7.28 22.42
C LEU A 204 57.73 -8.72 22.89
N GLU A 205 57.08 -9.58 22.09
CA GLU A 205 56.97 -11.01 22.41
C GLU A 205 58.33 -11.70 22.50
N VAL A 206 59.26 -11.39 21.59
CA VAL A 206 60.63 -11.90 21.64
C VAL A 206 61.34 -11.42 22.91
N GLN A 207 61.23 -10.13 23.24
CA GLN A 207 61.82 -9.59 24.47
C GLN A 207 61.25 -10.27 25.73
N VAL A 208 59.94 -10.47 25.80
CA VAL A 208 59.29 -11.17 26.92
C VAL A 208 59.80 -12.61 27.03
N ARG A 209 60.01 -13.29 25.89
CA ARG A 209 60.58 -14.65 25.87
C ARG A 209 62.02 -14.66 26.39
N GLU A 210 62.86 -13.73 25.94
CA GLU A 210 64.24 -13.59 26.42
C GLU A 210 64.31 -13.30 27.93
N PHE A 211 63.45 -12.41 28.43
CA PHE A 211 63.35 -12.15 29.87
C PHE A 211 62.91 -13.40 30.65
N ARG A 212 61.99 -14.19 30.08
CA ARG A 212 61.53 -15.44 30.70
C ARG A 212 62.65 -16.46 30.78
N ASP A 213 63.41 -16.65 29.70
CA ASP A 213 64.53 -17.60 29.64
C ASP A 213 65.65 -17.17 30.59
N SER A 214 65.95 -15.86 30.66
CA SER A 214 66.91 -15.32 31.62
C SER A 214 66.47 -15.54 33.07
N ASN A 215 65.18 -15.34 33.38
CA ASN A 215 64.65 -15.62 34.71
C ASN A 215 64.73 -17.11 35.05
N GLU A 216 64.42 -18.00 34.10
CA GLU A 216 64.56 -19.45 34.30
C GLU A 216 66.01 -19.84 34.60
N GLN A 217 66.97 -19.25 33.88
CA GLN A 217 68.40 -19.46 34.13
C GLN A 217 68.80 -18.99 35.54
N LEU A 218 68.34 -17.80 35.95
CA LEU A 218 68.56 -17.31 37.31
C LEU A 218 67.96 -18.24 38.36
N PHE A 219 66.77 -18.80 38.13
CA PHE A 219 66.18 -19.79 39.04
C PHE A 219 67.04 -21.06 39.15
N LYS A 220 67.57 -21.58 38.04
CA LYS A 220 68.46 -22.74 38.04
C LYS A 220 69.75 -22.47 38.82
N ASP A 221 70.33 -21.29 38.67
CA ASP A 221 71.54 -20.92 39.38
C ASP A 221 71.29 -20.67 40.88
N LEU A 222 70.14 -20.11 41.24
CA LEU A 222 69.70 -19.96 42.63
C LEU A 222 69.51 -21.33 43.30
N GLU A 223 68.99 -22.32 42.56
CA GLU A 223 68.84 -23.69 43.06
C GLU A 223 70.19 -24.38 43.27
N LYS A 224 71.15 -24.21 42.35
CA LYS A 224 72.53 -24.71 42.54
C LYS A 224 73.20 -24.09 43.77
N LEU A 225 73.01 -22.78 43.98
CA LEU A 225 73.54 -22.08 45.15
C LEU A 225 72.92 -22.60 46.46
N LYS A 226 71.62 -22.92 46.47
CA LYS A 226 70.99 -23.58 47.62
C LYS A 226 71.61 -24.94 47.91
N GLN A 227 71.76 -25.79 46.89
CA GLN A 227 72.42 -27.10 47.05
C GLN A 227 73.84 -26.98 47.59
N MET A 228 74.62 -26.01 47.09
CA MET A 228 75.96 -25.76 47.59
C MET A 228 75.96 -25.27 49.05
N LYS A 229 75.02 -24.41 49.42
CA LYS A 229 74.82 -23.97 50.81
C LYS A 229 74.48 -25.16 51.72
N ASP A 230 73.57 -26.04 51.31
CA ASP A 230 73.15 -27.21 52.09
C ASP A 230 74.32 -28.20 52.27
N ASN A 231 75.13 -28.42 51.22
CA ASN A 231 76.34 -29.23 51.30
C ASN A 231 77.35 -28.65 52.31
N ILE A 232 77.62 -27.34 52.25
CA ILE A 232 78.52 -26.67 53.21
C ILE A 232 77.96 -26.73 54.63
N GLN A 233 76.63 -26.63 54.80
CA GLN A 233 76.00 -26.80 56.11
C GLN A 233 76.16 -28.22 56.65
N SER A 234 76.00 -29.24 55.79
CA SER A 234 76.26 -30.63 56.16
C SER A 234 77.72 -30.83 56.57
N GLU A 235 78.67 -30.35 55.76
CA GLU A 235 80.10 -30.46 56.04
C GLU A 235 80.49 -29.72 57.33
N ASN A 236 79.92 -28.53 57.58
CA ASN A 236 80.11 -27.82 58.84
C ASN A 236 79.52 -28.61 60.03
N SER A 237 78.40 -29.29 59.86
CA SER A 237 77.83 -30.14 60.91
C SER A 237 78.74 -31.34 61.21
N ASP A 238 79.32 -31.96 60.19
CA ASP A 238 80.26 -33.06 60.33
C ASP A 238 81.57 -32.62 60.99
N LEU A 239 82.12 -31.47 60.57
CA LEU A 239 83.29 -30.86 61.21
C LEU A 239 83.01 -30.46 62.66
N THR A 240 81.79 -29.98 62.96
CA THR A 240 81.37 -29.68 64.34
C THR A 240 81.32 -30.97 65.17
N ASN A 241 80.75 -32.05 64.63
CA ASN A 241 80.71 -33.35 65.28
C ASN A 241 82.13 -33.91 65.51
N GLN A 242 83.01 -33.81 64.52
CA GLN A 242 84.43 -34.18 64.65
C GLN A 242 85.15 -33.33 65.70
N ASN A 243 84.89 -32.02 65.76
CA ASN A 243 85.44 -31.13 66.79
C ASN A 243 84.93 -31.50 68.20
N ILE A 244 83.66 -31.88 68.34
CA ILE A 244 83.11 -32.38 69.59
C ILE A 244 83.81 -33.68 69.98
N GLU A 245 83.99 -34.61 69.05
CA GLU A 245 84.66 -35.90 69.31
C GLU A 245 86.14 -35.71 69.69
N LEU A 246 86.85 -34.82 69.00
CA LEU A 246 88.23 -34.44 69.35
C LEU A 246 88.29 -33.72 70.71
N SER A 247 87.34 -32.85 71.02
CA SER A 247 87.24 -32.20 72.32
C SER A 247 86.99 -33.20 73.45
N GLN A 248 86.14 -34.21 73.22
CA GLN A 248 85.92 -35.31 74.17
C GLN A 248 87.19 -36.16 74.34
N LYS A 249 87.92 -36.47 73.26
CA LYS A 249 89.22 -37.17 73.34
C LYS A 249 90.26 -36.35 74.10
N LEU A 250 90.33 -35.04 73.87
CA LEU A 250 91.22 -34.13 74.61
C LEU A 250 90.85 -34.06 76.10
N GLN A 251 89.55 -34.04 76.42
CA GLN A 251 89.04 -34.06 77.78
C GLN A 251 89.40 -35.36 78.50
N ASN A 252 89.37 -36.51 77.81
CA ASN A 252 89.79 -37.81 78.35
C ASN A 252 91.31 -37.85 78.62
N VAL A 253 92.15 -37.30 77.72
CA VAL A 253 93.59 -37.17 77.95
C VAL A 253 93.91 -36.19 79.08
N LEU A 254 93.14 -35.11 79.23
CA LEU A 254 93.26 -34.18 80.36
C LEU A 254 92.81 -34.79 81.69
N SER A 255 91.82 -35.69 81.71
CA SER A 255 91.46 -36.44 82.92
C SER A 255 92.52 -37.48 83.29
N ASP A 256 93.13 -38.13 82.30
CA ASP A 256 94.24 -39.07 82.51
C ASP A 256 95.51 -38.35 83.01
N CYS A 257 95.75 -37.13 82.52
CA CYS A 257 96.85 -36.26 82.96
C CYS A 257 96.60 -35.61 84.34
N LYS A 258 95.34 -35.52 84.80
CA LYS A 258 94.97 -35.13 86.17
C LYS A 258 95.04 -36.31 87.16
N ALA A 259 94.77 -37.54 86.71
CA ALA A 259 94.94 -38.76 87.50
C ALA A 259 96.44 -39.06 87.80
N ALA A 260 97.34 -38.75 86.88
CA ALA A 260 98.80 -38.85 87.06
C ALA A 260 99.44 -37.68 87.86
N LYS A 261 98.70 -36.59 88.15
CA LYS A 261 99.18 -35.43 88.96
C LYS A 261 98.66 -35.41 90.41
N ALA A 262 97.86 -36.40 90.82
CA ALA A 262 97.36 -36.54 92.18
C ALA A 262 98.35 -37.24 93.14
N GLU A 263 99.48 -37.76 92.63
CA GLU A 263 100.53 -38.47 93.36
C GLU A 263 101.69 -37.57 93.84
N ASN A 264 101.61 -36.25 93.61
CA ASN A 264 102.55 -35.25 94.16
C ASN A 264 101.83 -34.23 95.05
N ARG A 265 100.98 -34.74 95.95
CA ARG A 265 100.47 -34.01 97.12
C ARG A 265 101.37 -34.29 98.33
N HIS A 266 102.60 -33.79 98.30
CA HIS A 266 103.35 -33.59 99.53
C HIS A 266 104.29 -32.39 99.46
N LEU A 267 104.12 -31.52 100.45
CA LEU A 267 104.98 -30.41 100.86
C LEU A 267 104.79 -29.04 100.17
N LYS A 268 104.07 -28.21 100.93
CA LYS A 268 104.04 -26.73 101.05
C LYS A 268 102.72 -26.14 100.56
N HIS A 269 101.72 -25.93 101.42
CA HIS A 269 101.77 -25.14 102.65
C HIS A 269 102.74 -23.95 102.51
N GLN A 270 102.24 -22.83 101.98
CA GLN A 270 102.03 -21.64 102.80
C GLN A 270 101.49 -20.47 101.99
N MET A 271 100.51 -19.81 102.63
CA MET A 271 100.16 -18.39 102.50
C MET A 271 99.40 -18.02 101.21
N SER A 272 98.09 -17.71 101.33
CA SER A 272 97.58 -16.36 101.66
C SER A 272 97.33 -15.62 100.35
N GLN A 273 96.18 -15.05 100.02
CA GLN A 273 95.04 -14.53 100.76
C GLN A 273 93.99 -14.17 99.70
N ASN A 274 92.71 -14.12 100.10
CA ASN A 274 91.67 -13.16 99.67
C ASN A 274 91.36 -12.99 98.16
N ASP A 275 90.13 -12.80 97.70
CA ASP A 275 88.89 -12.38 98.35
C ASP A 275 87.73 -12.67 97.36
N SER A 276 86.53 -12.93 97.93
CA SER A 276 85.19 -12.55 97.40
C SER A 276 84.74 -13.10 96.02
N SER A 277 83.54 -13.64 95.81
CA SER A 277 82.29 -13.62 96.57
C SER A 277 81.25 -14.56 95.93
N MET A 278 80.63 -15.40 96.76
CA MET A 278 79.22 -15.87 96.80
C MET A 278 78.41 -16.15 95.51
N PRO A 279 77.86 -17.38 95.42
CA PRO A 279 76.56 -17.67 94.79
C PRO A 279 75.57 -18.32 95.78
N GLN A 280 74.29 -17.92 95.72
CA GLN A 280 73.15 -18.61 96.32
C GLN A 280 72.31 -19.19 95.17
N GLY A 281 71.78 -20.42 95.20
CA GLY A 281 71.51 -21.30 96.34
C GLY A 281 70.06 -21.77 96.23
N TYR A 282 69.90 -23.00 95.76
CA TYR A 282 68.70 -23.76 95.42
C TYR A 282 67.72 -24.07 96.58
N SER A 283 66.50 -24.49 96.19
CA SER A 283 65.72 -25.62 96.76
C SER A 283 65.10 -25.47 98.17
N LEU A 284 64.13 -26.25 98.66
CA LEU A 284 63.10 -27.20 98.16
C LEU A 284 62.41 -27.76 99.45
N LEU A 285 61.09 -28.00 99.41
CA LEU A 285 60.26 -28.97 100.17
C LEU A 285 60.05 -28.95 101.71
N GLN A 286 58.76 -29.12 102.05
CA GLN A 286 58.11 -30.01 103.05
C GLN A 286 58.19 -29.78 104.58
N GLY A 287 57.01 -29.74 105.22
CA GLY A 287 56.50 -30.87 106.05
C GLY A 287 56.45 -30.76 107.59
N ASN A 288 55.21 -30.82 108.11
CA ASN A 288 54.70 -31.52 109.32
C ASN A 288 54.98 -31.09 110.80
N ASP A 289 53.86 -30.76 111.49
CA ASP A 289 53.26 -31.35 112.72
C ASP A 289 53.97 -31.51 114.10
N ARG A 290 53.25 -30.96 115.12
CA ARG A 290 52.85 -31.46 116.47
C ARG A 290 53.76 -31.40 117.73
N GLU A 291 53.26 -30.67 118.76
CA GLU A 291 52.89 -31.10 120.16
C GLU A 291 54.06 -31.06 121.18
N ARG A 292 53.93 -30.97 122.52
CA ARG A 292 53.09 -30.32 123.57
C ARG A 292 53.80 -30.63 124.93
N ASP A 293 53.51 -29.87 126.02
CA ASP A 293 53.63 -30.17 127.49
C ASP A 293 54.36 -29.05 128.29
N ASN A 294 54.04 -28.67 129.55
CA ASN A 294 53.55 -29.42 130.73
C ASN A 294 53.00 -28.52 131.89
N LEU A 295 52.05 -29.10 132.69
CA LEU A 295 51.70 -29.04 134.14
C LEU A 295 52.07 -27.81 135.04
N GLN A 296 51.26 -27.36 136.04
CA GLN A 296 50.97 -28.06 137.32
C GLN A 296 49.97 -27.30 138.28
N ARG A 297 49.06 -28.07 138.92
CA ARG A 297 48.39 -28.05 140.28
C ARG A 297 48.32 -26.75 141.11
N GLY A 298 47.32 -26.46 141.97
CA GLY A 298 46.18 -27.18 142.57
C GLY A 298 45.43 -26.17 143.48
N SER A 299 44.09 -26.12 143.43
CA SER A 299 43.11 -26.57 144.44
C SER A 299 42.51 -25.39 145.23
N GLU A 300 41.27 -25.07 144.86
CA GLU A 300 40.21 -24.32 145.57
C GLU A 300 39.10 -24.29 144.51
N GLY A 301 38.18 -25.25 144.47
CA GLY A 301 37.24 -25.58 145.54
C GLY A 301 36.00 -24.72 145.31
N ASP A 302 35.13 -25.19 144.42
CA ASP A 302 33.71 -24.80 144.31
C ASP A 302 33.30 -23.48 143.60
N HIS A 303 34.23 -22.59 143.20
CA HIS A 303 33.93 -21.51 142.22
C HIS A 303 34.38 -21.80 140.77
N LYS A 304 35.24 -22.80 140.55
CA LYS A 304 35.81 -23.14 139.22
C LYS A 304 34.87 -23.93 138.30
N GLN A 305 33.90 -24.69 138.82
CA GLN A 305 32.97 -25.45 137.98
C GLN A 305 31.96 -24.57 137.23
N MET A 306 31.53 -23.43 137.81
CA MET A 306 30.60 -22.49 137.15
C MET A 306 31.29 -21.66 136.04
N SER A 307 32.55 -21.26 136.26
CA SER A 307 33.35 -20.53 135.27
C SER A 307 33.81 -21.43 134.10
N GLN A 308 34.13 -22.71 134.35
CA GLN A 308 34.50 -23.66 133.29
C GLN A 308 33.34 -24.00 132.34
N LEU A 309 32.10 -24.07 132.85
CA LEU A 309 30.91 -24.27 132.00
C LEU A 309 30.58 -23.01 131.18
N GLN A 310 30.77 -21.81 131.72
CA GLN A 310 30.62 -20.56 130.95
C GLN A 310 31.67 -20.40 129.84
N GLU A 311 32.92 -20.78 130.08
CA GLU A 311 33.99 -20.79 129.07
C GLU A 311 33.71 -21.80 127.95
N MET A 312 33.21 -23.00 128.30
CA MET A 312 32.92 -24.06 127.35
C MET A 312 31.74 -23.71 126.42
N VAL A 313 30.70 -23.06 126.95
CA VAL A 313 29.58 -22.54 126.13
C VAL A 313 30.05 -21.47 125.16
N LYS A 314 30.94 -20.56 125.59
CA LYS A 314 31.50 -19.52 124.72
C LYS A 314 32.37 -20.11 123.60
N ASN A 315 33.17 -21.13 123.89
CA ASN A 315 33.99 -21.81 122.90
C ASN A 315 33.14 -22.59 121.88
N LEU A 316 32.09 -23.29 122.34
CA LEU A 316 31.13 -23.95 121.44
C LEU A 316 30.37 -22.95 120.57
N GLN A 317 30.05 -21.76 121.09
CA GLN A 317 29.42 -20.68 120.31
C GLN A 317 30.35 -20.16 119.20
N ILE A 318 31.65 -20.02 119.46
CA ILE A 318 32.64 -19.63 118.44
C ILE A 318 32.77 -20.73 117.37
N GLU A 319 32.86 -21.99 117.79
CA GLU A 319 32.96 -23.12 116.86
C GLU A 319 31.72 -23.26 115.97
N ILE A 320 30.52 -23.07 116.52
CA ILE A 320 29.28 -23.03 115.74
C ILE A 320 29.30 -21.86 114.74
N HIS A 321 29.79 -20.69 115.15
CA HIS A 321 29.88 -19.53 114.26
C HIS A 321 30.86 -19.75 113.11
N GLU A 322 32.00 -20.39 113.38
CA GLU A 322 32.99 -20.78 112.36
C GLU A 322 32.43 -21.83 111.41
N LYS A 323 31.75 -22.87 111.92
CA LYS A 323 31.10 -23.88 111.08
C LYS A 323 30.00 -23.28 110.20
N ASN A 324 29.19 -22.37 110.73
CA ASN A 324 28.17 -21.66 109.95
C ASN A 324 28.80 -20.80 108.85
N ARG A 325 29.91 -20.10 109.14
CA ARG A 325 30.65 -19.34 108.13
C ARG A 325 31.18 -20.22 107.01
N THR A 326 31.75 -21.38 107.35
CA THR A 326 32.22 -22.33 106.31
C THR A 326 31.07 -22.87 105.47
N LEU A 327 29.90 -23.13 106.06
CA LEU A 327 28.71 -23.56 105.33
C LEU A 327 28.18 -22.49 104.37
N ASP A 328 28.19 -21.23 104.77
CA ASP A 328 27.80 -20.11 103.90
C ASP A 328 28.79 -19.95 102.74
N ASP A 329 30.10 -20.04 102.99
CA ASP A 329 31.11 -20.03 101.91
C ASP A 329 30.91 -21.18 100.92
N TYR A 330 30.54 -22.38 101.39
CA TYR A 330 30.20 -23.51 100.52
C TYR A 330 28.91 -23.28 99.73
N ARG A 331 27.87 -22.69 100.35
CA ARG A 331 26.62 -22.33 99.65
C ARG A 331 26.86 -21.31 98.56
N THR A 332 27.60 -20.23 98.84
CA THR A 332 27.90 -19.20 97.86
C THR A 332 28.71 -19.76 96.68
N ARG A 333 29.65 -20.68 96.92
CA ARG A 333 30.38 -21.36 95.84
C ARG A 333 29.47 -22.23 94.98
N GLN A 334 28.54 -22.98 95.58
CA GLN A 334 27.57 -23.76 94.82
C GLN A 334 26.61 -22.86 94.02
N GLU A 335 26.13 -21.77 94.59
CA GLU A 335 25.29 -20.79 93.89
C GLU A 335 26.03 -20.15 92.70
N GLN A 336 27.30 -19.79 92.87
CA GLN A 336 28.14 -19.28 91.77
C GLN A 336 28.34 -20.33 90.67
N GLN A 337 28.59 -21.59 91.04
CA GLN A 337 28.76 -22.68 90.07
C GLN A 337 27.46 -22.96 89.29
N VAL A 338 26.31 -22.97 89.97
CA VAL A 338 24.99 -23.12 89.33
C VAL A 338 24.70 -21.95 88.41
N SER A 339 25.01 -20.71 88.83
CA SER A 339 24.83 -19.52 88.00
C SER A 339 25.70 -19.56 86.74
N GLN A 340 26.98 -19.93 86.87
CA GLN A 340 27.90 -20.07 85.73
C GLN A 340 27.44 -21.16 84.75
N LEU A 341 27.02 -22.33 85.24
CA LEU A 341 26.50 -23.40 84.39
C LEU A 341 25.20 -22.99 83.68
N THR A 342 24.31 -22.29 84.38
CA THR A 342 23.06 -21.79 83.81
C THR A 342 23.33 -20.76 82.71
N GLN A 343 24.27 -19.83 82.94
CA GLN A 343 24.67 -18.84 81.94
C GLN A 343 25.32 -19.48 80.72
N LYS A 344 26.22 -20.45 80.93
CA LYS A 344 26.86 -21.19 79.84
C LYS A 344 25.83 -21.94 78.99
N HIS A 345 24.87 -22.61 79.64
CA HIS A 345 23.81 -23.32 78.94
C HIS A 345 22.89 -22.38 78.15
N GLN A 346 22.54 -21.21 78.70
CA GLN A 346 21.76 -20.20 77.98
C GLN A 346 22.50 -19.66 76.76
N MET A 347 23.83 -19.45 76.87
CA MET A 347 24.65 -18.97 75.77
C MET A 347 24.76 -20.01 74.63
N GLU A 348 24.98 -21.29 74.97
CA GLU A 348 24.98 -22.39 74.00
C GLU A 348 23.61 -22.55 73.31
N LEU A 349 22.51 -22.34 74.02
CA LEU A 349 21.16 -22.39 73.44
C LEU A 349 20.91 -21.23 72.47
N MET A 350 21.36 -20.02 72.80
CA MET A 350 21.28 -18.86 71.90
C MET A 350 22.12 -19.06 70.63
N GLU A 351 23.33 -19.59 70.76
CA GLU A 351 24.22 -19.86 69.61
C GLU A 351 23.59 -20.88 68.65
N LYS A 352 23.07 -22.00 69.17
CA LYS A 352 22.37 -23.00 68.34
C LYS A 352 21.15 -22.42 67.63
N LEU A 353 20.39 -21.56 68.31
CA LEU A 353 19.20 -20.92 67.75
C LEU A 353 19.56 -19.87 66.69
N GLN A 354 20.69 -19.19 66.85
CA GLN A 354 21.23 -18.25 65.87
C GLN A 354 21.74 -18.98 64.62
N ASN A 355 22.53 -20.05 64.79
CA ASN A 355 23.03 -20.85 63.67
C ASN A 355 21.89 -21.47 62.86
N ALA A 356 20.86 -22.02 63.51
CA ALA A 356 19.68 -22.55 62.83
C ALA A 356 18.89 -21.49 62.04
N LYS A 357 18.81 -20.25 62.57
CA LYS A 357 18.20 -19.12 61.86
C LYS A 357 19.04 -18.68 60.66
N GLU A 358 20.37 -18.68 60.80
CA GLU A 358 21.29 -18.32 59.71
C GLU A 358 21.23 -19.33 58.57
N GLU A 359 21.23 -20.64 58.87
CA GLU A 359 21.04 -21.73 57.89
C GLU A 359 19.70 -21.60 57.17
N GLN A 360 18.58 -21.45 57.90
CA GLN A 360 17.26 -21.24 57.28
C GLN A 360 17.23 -19.98 56.40
N SER A 361 17.90 -18.90 56.83
CA SER A 361 17.97 -17.67 56.02
C SER A 361 18.80 -17.83 54.74
N SER A 362 19.80 -18.72 54.76
CA SER A 362 20.63 -19.04 53.61
C SER A 362 19.85 -19.89 52.60
N ASP A 363 19.14 -20.91 53.09
CA ASP A 363 18.30 -21.77 52.25
C ASP A 363 17.16 -20.99 51.59
N ILE A 364 16.49 -20.11 52.35
CA ILE A 364 15.47 -19.19 51.81
C ILE A 364 16.06 -18.30 50.73
N ARG A 365 17.27 -17.73 50.94
CA ARG A 365 17.95 -16.90 49.93
C ARG A 365 18.34 -17.70 48.68
N SER A 366 18.81 -18.94 48.84
CA SER A 366 19.14 -19.83 47.72
C SER A 366 17.89 -20.20 46.92
N LEU A 367 16.79 -20.55 47.59
CA LEU A 367 15.51 -20.84 46.95
C LEU A 367 14.94 -19.61 46.24
N GLN A 368 15.03 -18.42 46.85
CA GLN A 368 14.65 -17.17 46.20
C GLN A 368 15.47 -16.92 44.93
N ALA A 369 16.78 -17.14 44.96
CA ALA A 369 17.64 -17.00 43.78
C ALA A 369 17.28 -18.01 42.67
N GLN A 370 16.99 -19.26 43.03
CA GLN A 370 16.54 -20.28 42.06
C GLN A 370 15.18 -19.93 41.45
N VAL A 371 14.22 -19.47 42.27
CA VAL A 371 12.91 -19.02 41.79
C VAL A 371 13.05 -17.82 40.85
N LEU A 372 13.90 -16.84 41.18
CA LEU A 372 14.17 -15.70 40.30
C LEU A 372 14.83 -16.13 38.98
N SER A 373 15.78 -17.08 39.01
CA SER A 373 16.38 -17.63 37.79
C SER A 373 15.35 -18.32 36.91
N LEU A 374 14.49 -19.16 37.48
CA LEU A 374 13.41 -19.84 36.76
C LEU A 374 12.39 -18.85 36.20
N ILE A 375 12.05 -17.79 36.95
CA ILE A 375 11.18 -16.71 36.45
C ILE A 375 11.84 -16.02 35.25
N ASN A 376 13.13 -15.72 35.32
CA ASN A 376 13.86 -15.11 34.21
C ASN A 376 13.92 -16.03 32.99
N GLU A 377 14.21 -17.32 33.17
CA GLU A 377 14.22 -18.30 32.08
C GLU A 377 12.84 -18.46 31.42
N VAL A 378 11.78 -18.53 32.23
CA VAL A 378 10.40 -18.58 31.73
C VAL A 378 10.06 -17.30 30.98
N THR A 379 10.40 -16.14 31.53
CA THR A 379 10.17 -14.83 30.88
C THR A 379 10.95 -14.71 29.57
N GLU A 380 12.21 -15.15 29.53
CA GLU A 380 13.02 -15.14 28.32
C GLU A 380 12.46 -16.10 27.27
N SER A 381 12.01 -17.29 27.68
CA SER A 381 11.35 -18.25 26.79
C SER A 381 10.03 -17.71 26.24
N GLN A 382 9.26 -17.00 27.08
CA GLN A 382 8.01 -16.34 26.71
C GLN A 382 8.27 -15.24 25.67
N ASN A 383 9.25 -14.37 25.91
CA ASN A 383 9.64 -13.31 24.97
C ASN A 383 10.12 -13.88 23.62
N LYS A 384 10.86 -15.01 23.63
CA LYS A 384 11.26 -15.71 22.41
C LYS A 384 10.06 -16.27 21.65
N CYS A 385 9.09 -16.87 22.35
CA CYS A 385 7.85 -17.37 21.76
C CYS A 385 6.98 -16.23 21.19
N GLU A 386 6.87 -15.11 21.88
CA GLU A 386 6.16 -13.91 21.42
C GLU A 386 6.83 -13.32 20.18
N GLY A 387 8.17 -13.20 20.17
CA GLY A 387 8.93 -12.78 19.00
C GLY A 387 8.72 -13.73 17.80
N ALA A 388 8.75 -15.05 18.03
CA ALA A 388 8.46 -16.02 16.98
C ALA A 388 7.02 -15.88 16.45
N THR A 389 6.04 -15.67 17.33
CA THR A 389 4.64 -15.46 16.96
C THR A 389 4.47 -14.20 16.12
N ALA A 390 5.08 -13.09 16.53
CA ALA A 390 5.08 -11.84 15.76
C ALA A 390 5.70 -12.01 14.36
N THR A 391 6.79 -12.78 14.23
CA THR A 391 7.37 -13.08 12.91
C THR A 391 6.47 -13.97 12.04
N ILE A 392 5.73 -14.90 12.66
CA ILE A 392 4.73 -15.72 11.95
C ILE A 392 3.59 -14.84 11.46
N ASP A 393 3.09 -13.92 12.28
CA ASP A 393 2.02 -12.99 11.91
C ASP A 393 2.47 -12.06 10.78
N GLN A 394 3.69 -11.54 10.83
CA GLN A 394 4.26 -10.74 9.75
C GLN A 394 4.37 -11.54 8.44
N ARG A 395 4.79 -12.82 8.51
CA ARG A 395 4.85 -13.70 7.34
C ARG A 395 3.47 -14.03 6.79
N ASN A 396 2.48 -14.27 7.66
CA ASN A 396 1.11 -14.53 7.27
C ASN A 396 0.47 -13.31 6.60
N ALA A 397 0.73 -12.10 7.13
CA ALA A 397 0.31 -10.86 6.48
C ALA A 397 0.93 -10.71 5.08
N ARG A 398 2.22 -11.02 4.95
CA ARG A 398 2.91 -10.99 3.64
C ARG A 398 2.38 -12.04 2.67
N ILE A 399 2.05 -13.25 3.14
CA ILE A 399 1.44 -14.31 2.33
C ILE A 399 0.08 -13.84 1.81
N SER A 400 -0.77 -13.29 2.69
CA SER A 400 -2.09 -12.77 2.32
C SER A 400 -1.99 -11.66 1.25
N GLU A 401 -1.02 -10.75 1.38
CA GLU A 401 -0.77 -9.71 0.38
C GLU A 401 -0.34 -10.31 -0.97
N LEU A 402 0.57 -11.29 -0.97
CA LEU A 402 1.01 -11.99 -2.17
C LEU A 402 -0.12 -12.77 -2.84
N GLU A 403 -1.00 -13.39 -2.06
CA GLU A 403 -2.21 -14.06 -2.56
C GLU A 403 -3.17 -13.08 -3.22
N MET A 404 -3.39 -11.89 -2.62
CA MET A 404 -4.20 -10.84 -3.23
C MET A 404 -3.60 -10.32 -4.54
N ILE A 405 -2.27 -10.18 -4.62
CA ILE A 405 -1.58 -9.78 -5.86
C ILE A 405 -1.70 -10.88 -6.92
N ALA A 406 -1.50 -12.13 -6.54
CA ALA A 406 -1.63 -13.27 -7.44
C ALA A 406 -3.06 -13.38 -8.01
N LYS A 407 -4.08 -13.19 -7.16
CA LYS A 407 -5.49 -13.19 -7.59
C LYS A 407 -5.79 -12.06 -8.57
N ARG A 408 -5.34 -10.83 -8.29
CA ARG A 408 -5.46 -9.69 -9.24
C ARG A 408 -4.78 -9.97 -10.57
N LYS A 409 -3.57 -10.52 -10.55
CA LYS A 409 -2.85 -10.90 -11.77
C LYS A 409 -3.59 -12.00 -12.55
N GLN A 410 -4.19 -12.96 -11.86
CA GLN A 410 -5.00 -13.99 -12.50
C GLN A 410 -6.26 -13.40 -13.15
N GLU A 411 -6.94 -12.46 -12.48
CA GLU A 411 -8.09 -11.74 -13.04
C GLU A 411 -7.70 -10.92 -14.29
N GLU A 412 -6.56 -10.21 -14.26
CA GLU A 412 -6.00 -9.51 -15.42
C GLU A 412 -5.73 -10.47 -16.59
N THR A 413 -5.14 -11.64 -16.32
CA THR A 413 -4.88 -12.64 -17.37
C THR A 413 -6.17 -13.22 -17.95
N ASN A 414 -7.18 -13.49 -17.11
CA ASN A 414 -8.47 -13.99 -17.56
C ASN A 414 -9.18 -12.96 -18.47
N LYS A 415 -9.12 -11.68 -18.10
CA LYS A 415 -9.65 -10.59 -18.94
C LYS A 415 -8.93 -10.51 -20.28
N ALA A 416 -7.60 -10.57 -20.28
CA ALA A 416 -6.82 -10.57 -21.51
C ALA A 416 -7.12 -11.78 -22.42
N VAL A 417 -7.34 -12.97 -21.84
CA VAL A 417 -7.76 -14.17 -22.59
C VAL A 417 -9.16 -13.99 -23.18
N GLN A 418 -10.09 -13.41 -22.44
CA GLN A 418 -11.44 -13.11 -22.95
C GLN A 418 -11.38 -12.11 -24.12
N ASP A 419 -10.60 -11.05 -23.98
CA ASP A 419 -10.41 -10.04 -25.03
C ASP A 419 -9.77 -10.66 -26.29
N LEU A 420 -8.77 -11.54 -26.12
CA LEU A 420 -8.18 -12.32 -27.22
C LEU A 420 -9.21 -13.20 -27.93
N THR A 421 -10.11 -13.82 -27.17
CA THR A 421 -11.17 -14.69 -27.72
C THR A 421 -12.19 -13.87 -28.52
N ASN A 422 -12.59 -12.71 -27.99
CA ASN A 422 -13.48 -11.77 -28.68
C ASN A 422 -12.83 -11.24 -29.98
N LEU A 423 -11.55 -10.89 -29.93
CA LEU A 423 -10.81 -10.40 -31.10
C LEU A 423 -10.65 -11.48 -32.17
N LYS A 424 -10.41 -12.74 -31.78
CA LYS A 424 -10.40 -13.89 -32.70
C LYS A 424 -11.75 -14.09 -33.38
N ALA A 425 -12.85 -13.97 -32.65
CA ALA A 425 -14.19 -14.07 -33.23
C ALA A 425 -14.46 -12.92 -34.22
N ALA A 426 -14.06 -11.69 -33.87
CA ALA A 426 -14.16 -10.54 -34.78
C ALA A 426 -13.34 -10.75 -36.06
N LEU A 427 -12.09 -11.22 -35.94
CA LEU A 427 -11.24 -11.55 -37.09
C LEU A 427 -11.88 -12.63 -37.98
N SER A 428 -12.41 -13.70 -37.39
CA SER A 428 -13.12 -14.74 -38.15
C SER A 428 -14.33 -14.18 -38.91
N ASN A 429 -15.06 -13.22 -38.32
CA ASN A 429 -16.19 -12.56 -38.99
C ASN A 429 -15.71 -11.67 -40.15
N TYR A 430 -14.63 -10.92 -39.97
CA TYR A 430 -14.04 -10.11 -41.04
C TYR A 430 -13.47 -10.97 -42.18
N GLU A 431 -12.84 -12.09 -41.86
CA GLU A 431 -12.36 -13.05 -42.87
C GLU A 431 -13.52 -13.65 -43.68
N ALA A 432 -14.64 -14.00 -43.02
CA ALA A 432 -15.84 -14.47 -43.69
C ALA A 432 -16.46 -13.38 -44.59
N ALA A 433 -16.54 -12.14 -44.11
CA ALA A 433 -17.03 -11.00 -44.89
C ALA A 433 -16.16 -10.75 -46.14
N LEU A 434 -14.83 -10.77 -45.98
CA LEU A 434 -13.89 -10.60 -47.07
C LEU A 434 -13.98 -11.73 -48.10
N SER A 435 -14.17 -12.98 -47.65
CA SER A 435 -14.39 -14.13 -48.53
C SER A 435 -15.67 -13.98 -49.35
N ASN A 436 -16.76 -13.51 -48.71
CA ASN A 436 -18.03 -13.22 -49.39
C ASN A 436 -17.88 -12.09 -50.42
N GLU A 437 -17.24 -10.97 -50.08
CA GLU A 437 -17.00 -9.89 -51.04
C GLU A 437 -16.17 -10.36 -52.24
N ARG A 438 -15.13 -11.17 -52.03
CA ARG A 438 -14.33 -11.74 -53.11
C ARG A 438 -15.19 -12.60 -54.05
N ARG A 439 -16.06 -13.43 -53.49
CA ARG A 439 -16.98 -14.28 -54.26
C ARG A 439 -17.99 -13.43 -55.04
N ASP A 440 -18.55 -12.40 -54.43
CA ASP A 440 -19.54 -11.52 -55.05
C ASP A 440 -18.91 -10.66 -56.16
N HIS A 441 -17.68 -10.18 -55.97
CA HIS A 441 -16.89 -9.53 -57.01
C HIS A 441 -16.61 -10.47 -58.18
N GLN A 442 -16.25 -11.72 -57.91
CA GLN A 442 -15.99 -12.72 -58.95
C GLN A 442 -17.26 -13.07 -59.73
N ASN A 443 -18.41 -13.13 -59.05
CA ASN A 443 -19.72 -13.30 -59.70
C ASN A 443 -20.07 -12.10 -60.58
N SER A 444 -19.87 -10.87 -60.10
CA SER A 444 -20.10 -9.64 -60.88
C SER A 444 -19.19 -9.57 -62.11
N LYS A 445 -17.92 -10.00 -61.97
CA LYS A 445 -16.98 -10.10 -63.09
C LYS A 445 -17.43 -11.12 -64.13
N LYS A 446 -17.97 -12.28 -63.72
CA LYS A 446 -18.55 -13.26 -64.65
C LYS A 446 -19.76 -12.70 -65.38
N GLN A 447 -20.69 -12.07 -64.66
CA GLN A 447 -21.86 -11.42 -65.26
C GLN A 447 -21.46 -10.34 -66.28
N MET A 448 -20.46 -9.51 -65.96
CA MET A 448 -19.94 -8.51 -66.89
C MET A 448 -19.29 -9.14 -68.13
N ALA A 449 -18.60 -10.27 -67.99
CA ALA A 449 -18.04 -10.99 -69.12
C ALA A 449 -19.14 -11.60 -70.01
N GLU A 450 -20.18 -12.19 -69.41
CA GLU A 450 -21.34 -12.73 -70.12
C GLU A 450 -22.11 -11.63 -70.87
N LEU A 451 -22.38 -10.50 -70.22
CA LEU A 451 -22.98 -9.31 -70.83
C LEU A 451 -22.15 -8.79 -72.00
N ARG A 452 -20.82 -8.75 -71.85
CA ARG A 452 -19.91 -8.33 -72.92
C ARG A 452 -19.93 -9.29 -74.10
N THR A 453 -19.99 -10.60 -73.86
CA THR A 453 -20.14 -11.62 -74.91
C THR A 453 -21.50 -11.49 -75.60
N SER A 454 -22.58 -11.33 -74.86
CA SER A 454 -23.95 -11.11 -75.39
C SER A 454 -24.02 -9.84 -76.24
N PHE A 455 -23.45 -8.74 -75.77
CA PHE A 455 -23.37 -7.49 -76.53
C PHE A 455 -22.56 -7.66 -77.82
N ASN A 456 -21.40 -8.29 -77.75
CA ASN A 456 -20.58 -8.56 -78.94
C ASN A 456 -21.33 -9.45 -79.95
N GLN A 457 -22.09 -10.44 -79.46
CA GLN A 457 -22.95 -11.27 -80.30
C GLN A 457 -24.03 -10.43 -80.98
N MET A 458 -24.74 -9.59 -80.24
CA MET A 458 -25.75 -8.69 -80.80
C MET A 458 -25.17 -7.74 -81.85
N VAL A 459 -23.95 -7.24 -81.63
CA VAL A 459 -23.24 -6.41 -82.63
C VAL A 459 -22.87 -7.22 -83.87
N ALA A 460 -22.47 -8.48 -83.72
CA ALA A 460 -22.23 -9.37 -84.86
C ALA A 460 -23.52 -9.63 -85.64
N ASP A 461 -24.60 -10.00 -84.94
CA ASP A 461 -25.93 -10.21 -85.53
C ASP A 461 -26.44 -8.94 -86.24
N TYR A 462 -26.18 -7.75 -85.68
CA TYR A 462 -26.50 -6.48 -86.32
C TYR A 462 -25.68 -6.23 -87.58
N LYS A 463 -24.39 -6.57 -87.59
CA LYS A 463 -23.55 -6.46 -88.79
C LYS A 463 -24.05 -7.43 -89.87
N ASP A 464 -24.34 -8.66 -89.49
CA ASP A 464 -24.86 -9.69 -90.40
C ASP A 464 -26.19 -9.22 -91.02
N LEU A 465 -27.10 -8.69 -90.20
CA LEU A 465 -28.37 -8.12 -90.66
C LEU A 465 -28.15 -6.90 -91.56
N LEU A 466 -27.13 -6.07 -91.30
CA LEU A 466 -26.78 -4.94 -92.15
C LEU A 466 -26.28 -5.42 -93.53
N THR A 467 -25.42 -6.43 -93.57
CA THR A 467 -25.00 -7.07 -94.83
C THR A 467 -26.17 -7.71 -95.56
N ASP A 468 -27.06 -8.38 -94.85
CA ASP A 468 -28.29 -8.93 -95.44
C ASP A 468 -29.18 -7.83 -95.99
N TYR A 469 -29.32 -6.71 -95.29
CA TYR A 469 -30.06 -5.54 -95.75
C TYR A 469 -29.39 -4.89 -96.96
N GLU A 470 -28.07 -4.76 -97.01
CA GLU A 470 -27.36 -4.25 -98.19
C GLU A 470 -27.50 -5.20 -99.40
N ASN A 471 -27.44 -6.51 -99.17
CA ASN A 471 -27.70 -7.52 -100.18
C ASN A 471 -29.16 -7.49 -100.65
N TYR A 472 -30.09 -7.27 -99.73
CA TYR A 472 -31.52 -7.10 -99.99
C TYR A 472 -31.79 -5.79 -100.76
N LYS A 473 -31.11 -4.69 -100.42
CA LYS A 473 -31.14 -3.40 -101.11
C LYS A 473 -30.59 -3.51 -102.54
N LYS A 474 -29.54 -4.29 -102.75
CA LYS A 474 -29.03 -4.65 -104.09
C LYS A 474 -30.04 -5.49 -104.88
N LYS A 475 -30.72 -6.45 -104.25
CA LYS A 475 -31.82 -7.23 -104.87
C LYS A 475 -33.06 -6.38 -105.14
N MET A 476 -33.33 -5.38 -104.29
CA MET A 476 -34.41 -4.40 -104.40
C MET A 476 -34.25 -3.41 -105.55
N GLN A 477 -33.02 -2.98 -105.81
CA GLN A 477 -32.71 -2.18 -107.01
C GLN A 477 -32.88 -2.98 -108.32
N GLN A 478 -33.14 -4.29 -108.25
CA GLN A 478 -33.42 -5.16 -109.39
C GLN A 478 -34.82 -5.79 -109.41
N SER A 479 -35.69 -5.54 -108.41
CA SER A 479 -37.04 -6.12 -108.44
C SER A 479 -38.02 -5.36 -107.54
N SER A 480 -39.17 -5.01 -108.11
CA SER A 480 -40.31 -4.39 -107.42
C SER A 480 -40.91 -5.30 -106.33
N ILE A 481 -41.20 -4.76 -105.13
CA ILE A 481 -41.83 -5.50 -104.00
C ILE A 481 -43.33 -5.65 -104.18
N GLY A 482 -43.83 -6.88 -103.91
CA GLY A 482 -45.24 -7.19 -103.68
C GLY A 482 -45.62 -7.31 -102.19
N GLU A 483 -46.91 -7.12 -101.91
CA GLU A 483 -47.65 -7.03 -100.64
C GLU A 483 -47.24 -7.99 -99.47
N SER A 484 -46.57 -9.12 -99.74
CA SER A 484 -46.20 -10.13 -98.72
C SER A 484 -45.13 -9.66 -97.73
N GLU A 485 -44.27 -8.74 -98.15
CA GLU A 485 -43.12 -8.28 -97.35
C GLU A 485 -43.49 -7.21 -96.34
N LYS A 486 -44.49 -6.39 -96.69
CA LYS A 486 -45.12 -5.41 -95.80
C LYS A 486 -45.74 -6.09 -94.57
N GLN A 487 -46.33 -7.28 -94.75
CA GLN A 487 -46.93 -8.05 -93.66
C GLN A 487 -45.88 -8.61 -92.68
N LYS A 488 -44.70 -9.00 -93.17
CA LYS A 488 -43.60 -9.49 -92.32
C LYS A 488 -42.99 -8.38 -91.47
N LEU A 489 -42.84 -7.18 -92.04
CA LEU A 489 -42.38 -5.99 -91.31
C LEU A 489 -43.37 -5.58 -90.21
N LEU A 490 -44.67 -5.64 -90.48
CA LEU A 490 -45.73 -5.38 -89.49
C LEU A 490 -45.67 -6.34 -88.30
N ASN A 491 -45.49 -7.64 -88.54
CA ASN A 491 -45.35 -8.63 -87.46
C ASN A 491 -44.06 -8.43 -86.65
N LYS A 492 -42.95 -8.04 -87.30
CA LYS A 492 -41.70 -7.73 -86.62
C LYS A 492 -41.82 -6.49 -85.73
N ILE A 493 -42.54 -5.46 -86.19
CA ILE A 493 -42.87 -4.27 -85.39
C ILE A 493 -43.70 -4.68 -84.17
N GLY A 494 -44.75 -5.48 -84.34
CA GLY A 494 -45.56 -5.96 -83.22
C GLY A 494 -44.76 -6.72 -82.15
N SER A 495 -43.85 -7.59 -82.58
CA SER A 495 -42.94 -8.33 -81.68
C SER A 495 -41.99 -7.41 -80.93
N LEU A 496 -41.39 -6.43 -81.61
CA LEU A 496 -40.48 -5.47 -80.97
C LEU A 496 -41.23 -4.56 -80.00
N THR A 497 -42.43 -4.11 -80.34
CA THR A 497 -43.27 -3.30 -79.44
C THR A 497 -43.62 -4.07 -78.15
N ALA A 498 -43.96 -5.36 -78.26
CA ALA A 498 -44.22 -6.18 -77.07
C ALA A 498 -42.98 -6.37 -76.20
N GLN A 499 -41.80 -6.52 -76.82
CA GLN A 499 -40.54 -6.67 -76.09
C GLN A 499 -40.12 -5.39 -75.37
N VAL A 500 -40.36 -4.22 -75.97
CA VAL A 500 -40.12 -2.91 -75.35
C VAL A 500 -41.06 -2.71 -74.16
N LEU A 501 -42.35 -3.00 -74.30
CA LEU A 501 -43.32 -2.88 -73.20
C LEU A 501 -42.95 -3.77 -72.01
N ALA A 502 -42.53 -5.02 -72.25
CA ALA A 502 -42.08 -5.91 -71.19
C ALA A 502 -40.79 -5.43 -70.50
N ALA A 503 -39.85 -4.84 -71.26
CA ALA A 503 -38.64 -4.26 -70.70
C ALA A 503 -38.94 -2.99 -69.88
N GLU A 504 -39.88 -2.15 -70.33
CA GLU A 504 -40.34 -0.96 -69.59
C GLU A 504 -41.01 -1.34 -68.27
N GLU A 505 -41.82 -2.39 -68.25
CA GLU A 505 -42.46 -2.88 -67.02
C GLU A 505 -41.43 -3.46 -66.03
N ALA A 506 -40.44 -4.21 -66.53
CA ALA A 506 -39.34 -4.72 -65.71
C ALA A 506 -38.49 -3.59 -65.10
N VAL A 507 -38.23 -2.52 -65.86
CA VAL A 507 -37.50 -1.35 -65.36
C VAL A 507 -38.30 -0.64 -64.27
N LYS A 508 -39.61 -0.44 -64.45
CA LYS A 508 -40.47 0.14 -63.42
C LYS A 508 -40.42 -0.64 -62.11
N TYR A 509 -40.53 -1.97 -62.16
CA TYR A 509 -40.44 -2.82 -60.98
C TYR A 509 -39.10 -2.64 -60.24
N ARG A 510 -37.99 -2.61 -60.99
CA ARG A 510 -36.65 -2.39 -60.42
C ARG A 510 -36.48 -0.98 -59.85
N ASP A 511 -37.08 0.03 -60.46
CA ASP A 511 -37.09 1.40 -59.95
C ASP A 511 -37.88 1.51 -58.63
N GLU A 512 -39.01 0.79 -58.51
CA GLU A 512 -39.77 0.68 -57.27
C GLU A 512 -38.94 -0.01 -56.16
N GLU A 513 -38.27 -1.11 -56.46
CA GLU A 513 -37.38 -1.84 -55.53
C GLU A 513 -36.20 -0.97 -55.06
N VAL A 514 -35.58 -0.23 -55.98
CA VAL A 514 -34.51 0.74 -55.67
C VAL A 514 -35.03 1.87 -54.78
N LYS A 515 -36.29 2.29 -54.94
CA LYS A 515 -36.91 3.32 -54.11
C LYS A 515 -37.10 2.82 -52.67
N GLU A 516 -37.60 1.61 -52.47
CA GLU A 516 -37.70 1.00 -51.13
C GLU A 516 -36.34 0.87 -50.45
N TYR A 517 -35.31 0.39 -51.18
CA TYR A 517 -33.97 0.31 -50.62
C TYR A 517 -33.40 1.67 -50.23
N LYS A 518 -33.65 2.71 -51.03
CA LYS A 518 -33.24 4.09 -50.69
C LYS A 518 -33.93 4.60 -49.44
N GLU A 519 -35.21 4.30 -49.24
CA GLU A 519 -35.94 4.67 -48.03
C GLU A 519 -35.40 3.92 -46.79
N SER A 520 -35.12 2.61 -46.92
CA SER A 520 -34.50 1.81 -45.86
C SER A 520 -33.08 2.30 -45.49
N VAL A 521 -32.29 2.73 -46.47
CA VAL A 521 -30.95 3.28 -46.22
C VAL A 521 -31.06 4.62 -45.49
N LYS A 522 -31.97 5.51 -45.90
CA LYS A 522 -32.22 6.78 -45.19
C LYS A 522 -32.60 6.58 -43.74
N TYR A 523 -33.49 5.62 -43.46
CA TYR A 523 -33.89 5.30 -42.08
C TYR A 523 -32.69 4.83 -41.25
N ARG A 524 -31.87 3.92 -41.79
CA ARG A 524 -30.65 3.44 -41.11
C ARG A 524 -29.61 4.53 -40.92
N GLU A 525 -29.44 5.44 -41.88
CA GLU A 525 -28.55 6.59 -41.74
C GLU A 525 -28.99 7.54 -40.61
N GLU A 526 -30.30 7.74 -40.46
CA GLU A 526 -30.86 8.55 -39.38
C GLU A 526 -30.70 7.89 -38.01
N GLU A 527 -30.92 6.58 -37.91
CA GLU A 527 -30.66 5.79 -36.70
C GLU A 527 -29.18 5.87 -36.28
N VAL A 528 -28.26 5.67 -37.24
CA VAL A 528 -26.81 5.81 -36.98
C VAL A 528 -26.45 7.23 -36.55
N ARG A 529 -27.11 8.26 -37.10
CA ARG A 529 -26.91 9.65 -36.69
C ARG A 529 -27.34 9.86 -35.25
N ASN A 530 -28.49 9.32 -34.85
CA ASN A 530 -29.00 9.42 -33.48
C ASN A 530 -28.10 8.68 -32.46
N LEU A 531 -27.64 7.47 -32.81
CA LEU A 531 -26.72 6.70 -31.97
C LEU A 531 -25.36 7.39 -31.82
N LYS A 532 -24.89 8.10 -32.85
CA LYS A 532 -23.67 8.90 -32.77
C LYS A 532 -23.82 10.11 -31.86
N SER A 533 -24.93 10.84 -31.94
CA SER A 533 -25.18 11.96 -31.02
C SER A 533 -25.27 11.51 -29.57
N GLU A 534 -25.89 10.36 -29.30
CA GLU A 534 -25.98 9.82 -27.94
C GLU A 534 -24.62 9.34 -27.41
N ASN A 535 -23.81 8.68 -28.25
CA ASN A 535 -22.44 8.34 -27.88
C ASN A 535 -21.60 9.60 -27.55
N HIS A 536 -21.77 10.67 -28.32
CA HIS A 536 -21.05 11.92 -28.06
C HIS A 536 -21.48 12.52 -26.71
N ARG A 537 -22.79 12.56 -26.43
CA ARG A 537 -23.35 13.02 -25.16
C ARG A 537 -22.80 12.22 -23.96
N LEU A 538 -22.82 10.89 -24.04
CA LEU A 538 -22.28 10.02 -22.99
C LEU A 538 -20.76 10.20 -22.82
N THR A 539 -20.04 10.40 -23.92
CA THR A 539 -18.60 10.67 -23.89
C THR A 539 -18.30 11.98 -23.16
N ASP A 540 -19.07 13.04 -23.43
CA ASP A 540 -18.92 14.33 -22.76
C ASP A 540 -19.27 14.24 -21.26
N GLU A 541 -20.33 13.49 -20.92
CA GLU A 541 -20.72 13.23 -19.52
C GLU A 541 -19.59 12.52 -18.75
N VAL A 542 -19.02 11.46 -19.33
CA VAL A 542 -17.88 10.74 -18.77
C VAL A 542 -16.64 11.63 -18.64
N ASN A 543 -16.31 12.40 -19.69
CA ASN A 543 -15.16 13.31 -19.71
C ASN A 543 -15.28 14.45 -18.70
N SER A 544 -16.51 14.88 -18.37
CA SER A 544 -16.74 15.88 -17.32
C SER A 544 -16.71 15.28 -15.91
N THR A 545 -17.18 14.05 -15.74
CA THR A 545 -17.32 13.42 -14.41
C THR A 545 -16.00 12.86 -13.88
N ILE A 546 -15.20 12.20 -14.73
CA ILE A 546 -13.95 11.55 -14.31
C ILE A 546 -12.96 12.54 -13.68
N PRO A 547 -12.71 13.74 -14.24
CA PRO A 547 -11.79 14.72 -13.63
C PRO A 547 -12.25 15.19 -12.26
N VAL A 548 -13.55 15.37 -12.05
CA VAL A 548 -14.10 15.78 -10.75
C VAL A 548 -13.90 14.67 -9.70
N LEU A 549 -14.23 13.42 -10.04
CA LEU A 549 -14.00 12.29 -9.14
C LEU A 549 -12.52 12.08 -8.85
N LYS A 550 -11.66 12.28 -9.85
CA LYS A 550 -10.21 12.19 -9.68
C LYS A 550 -9.68 13.30 -8.76
N ALA A 551 -10.10 14.55 -8.96
CA ALA A 551 -9.76 15.66 -8.09
C ALA A 551 -10.26 15.44 -6.66
N GLN A 552 -11.47 14.88 -6.49
CA GLN A 552 -11.99 14.51 -5.18
C GLN A 552 -11.13 13.44 -4.50
N GLY A 553 -10.68 12.42 -5.25
CA GLY A 553 -9.75 11.41 -4.74
C GLY A 553 -8.39 11.99 -4.33
N GLU A 554 -7.85 12.91 -5.12
CA GLU A 554 -6.58 13.61 -4.82
C GLU A 554 -6.68 14.49 -3.57
N ILE A 555 -7.82 15.18 -3.37
CA ILE A 555 -8.06 15.97 -2.15
C ILE A 555 -8.16 15.06 -0.93
N TRP A 556 -8.91 13.97 -1.00
CA TRP A 556 -9.01 13.03 0.13
C TRP A 556 -7.68 12.37 0.48
N GLU A 557 -6.86 12.05 -0.52
CA GLU A 557 -5.50 11.55 -0.30
C GLU A 557 -4.64 12.58 0.44
N GLN A 558 -4.69 13.84 0.02
CA GLN A 558 -3.97 14.94 0.69
C GLN A 558 -4.46 15.15 2.13
N ASP A 559 -5.78 15.17 2.36
CA ASP A 559 -6.38 15.32 3.68
C ASP A 559 -5.96 14.16 4.61
N PHE A 560 -5.95 12.93 4.09
CA PHE A 560 -5.52 11.76 4.86
C PHE A 560 -4.03 11.81 5.23
N HIS A 561 -3.18 12.26 4.31
CA HIS A 561 -1.76 12.48 4.59
C HIS A 561 -1.54 13.57 5.64
N ALA A 562 -2.27 14.69 5.52
CA ALA A 562 -2.20 15.78 6.50
C ALA A 562 -2.66 15.33 7.89
N GLU A 563 -3.76 14.57 7.98
CA GLU A 563 -4.24 14.00 9.24
C GLU A 563 -3.24 13.01 9.84
N ARG A 564 -2.61 12.16 9.02
CA ARG A 564 -1.57 11.23 9.48
C ARG A 564 -0.38 11.99 10.04
N GLU A 565 0.14 12.97 9.31
CA GLU A 565 1.28 13.78 9.76
C GLU A 565 0.97 14.53 11.06
N ALA A 566 -0.24 15.08 11.19
CA ALA A 566 -0.70 15.72 12.41
C ALA A 566 -0.77 14.73 13.59
N ARG A 567 -1.28 13.51 13.37
CA ARG A 567 -1.31 12.46 14.40
C ARG A 567 0.06 11.99 14.82
N GLU A 568 0.97 11.82 13.87
CA GLU A 568 2.36 11.45 14.17
C GLU A 568 3.03 12.53 15.00
N LYS A 569 2.87 13.81 14.66
CA LYS A 569 3.36 14.93 15.48
C LYS A 569 2.78 14.90 16.89
N MET A 570 1.46 14.79 17.04
CA MET A 570 0.85 14.69 18.36
C MET A 570 1.34 13.47 19.15
N HIS A 571 1.56 12.33 18.48
CA HIS A 571 2.09 11.14 19.14
C HIS A 571 3.50 11.38 19.67
N THR A 572 4.37 11.97 18.85
CA THR A 572 5.75 12.31 19.27
C THR A 572 5.76 13.31 20.42
N GLU A 573 4.88 14.31 20.42
CA GLU A 573 4.73 15.26 21.53
C GLU A 573 4.23 14.57 22.80
N LYS A 574 3.26 13.67 22.68
CA LYS A 574 2.76 12.86 23.81
C LYS A 574 3.86 12.00 24.41
N GLU A 575 4.67 11.34 23.58
CA GLU A 575 5.81 10.53 24.03
C GLU A 575 6.86 11.39 24.74
N ALA A 576 7.19 12.56 24.19
CA ALA A 576 8.12 13.52 24.81
C ALA A 576 7.63 13.99 26.18
N LEU A 577 6.36 14.40 26.29
CA LEU A 577 5.76 14.81 27.57
C LEU A 577 5.69 13.66 28.58
N THR A 578 5.41 12.44 28.12
CA THR A 578 5.40 11.26 28.99
C THR A 578 6.81 10.96 29.52
N ALA A 579 7.84 11.11 28.69
CA ALA A 579 9.23 10.95 29.11
C ALA A 579 9.64 12.03 30.13
N GLU A 580 9.26 13.29 29.91
CA GLU A 580 9.50 14.39 30.85
C GLU A 580 8.79 14.13 32.20
N MET A 581 7.53 13.70 32.17
CA MET A 581 6.78 13.34 33.38
C MET A 581 7.48 12.22 34.16
N ASN A 582 7.92 11.16 33.48
CA ASN A 582 8.66 10.06 34.11
C ASN A 582 9.97 10.55 34.73
N GLN A 583 10.69 11.44 34.05
CA GLN A 583 11.93 12.03 34.57
C GLN A 583 11.67 12.87 35.83
N LEU A 584 10.63 13.70 35.83
CA LEU A 584 10.21 14.48 36.99
C LEU A 584 9.74 13.59 38.15
N GLN A 585 9.07 12.47 37.87
CA GLN A 585 8.71 11.48 38.88
C GLN A 585 9.95 10.85 39.51
N ILE A 586 10.96 10.47 38.71
CA ILE A 586 12.24 9.93 39.21
C ILE A 586 12.96 10.98 40.07
N GLN A 587 13.00 12.24 39.63
CA GLN A 587 13.60 13.33 40.41
C GLN A 587 12.88 13.55 41.74
N ASN A 588 11.54 13.54 41.75
CA ASN A 588 10.77 13.62 42.98
C ASN A 588 11.04 12.44 43.92
N GLN A 589 11.14 11.22 43.39
CA GLN A 589 11.50 10.06 44.21
C GLN A 589 12.92 10.19 44.79
N HIS A 590 13.88 10.66 44.00
CA HIS A 590 15.24 10.92 44.48
C HIS A 590 15.26 11.98 45.60
N LEU A 591 14.50 13.08 45.46
CA LEU A 591 14.38 14.09 46.50
C LEU A 591 13.68 13.54 47.77
N LEU A 592 12.69 12.68 47.62
CA LEU A 592 12.04 12.00 48.75
C LEU A 592 13.03 11.08 49.47
N ASP A 593 13.84 10.31 48.73
CA ASP A 593 14.89 9.45 49.28
C ASP A 593 15.97 10.28 49.99
N GLU A 594 16.37 11.42 49.43
CA GLU A 594 17.29 12.37 50.08
C GLU A 594 16.70 12.92 51.38
N LEU A 595 15.44 13.37 51.38
CA LEU A 595 14.75 13.84 52.58
C LEU A 595 14.63 12.74 53.64
N GLU A 596 14.32 11.50 53.24
CA GLU A 596 14.27 10.36 54.15
C GLU A 596 15.66 10.03 54.71
N SER A 597 16.70 10.08 53.89
CA SER A 597 18.08 9.86 54.31
C SER A 597 18.58 10.92 55.29
N LEU A 598 18.23 12.19 55.06
CA LEU A 598 18.53 13.31 55.94
C LEU A 598 17.75 13.18 57.25
N SER A 599 16.47 12.82 57.20
CA SER A 599 15.64 12.54 58.38
C SER A 599 16.22 11.38 59.21
N ARG A 600 16.59 10.27 58.57
CA ARG A 600 17.26 9.12 59.20
C ARG A 600 18.62 9.50 59.79
N GLY A 601 19.40 10.32 59.09
CA GLY A 601 20.70 10.83 59.55
C GLY A 601 20.58 11.74 60.77
N GLN A 602 19.64 12.70 60.75
CA GLN A 602 19.31 13.55 61.89
C GLN A 602 18.80 12.73 63.07
N PHE A 603 17.97 11.72 62.83
CA PHE A 603 17.50 10.80 63.86
C PHE A 603 18.64 9.98 64.47
N ALA A 604 19.53 9.42 63.64
CA ALA A 604 20.69 8.66 64.10
C ALA A 604 21.68 9.54 64.89
N ASP A 605 21.89 10.79 64.48
CA ASP A 605 22.73 11.75 65.20
C ASP A 605 22.09 12.20 66.51
N PHE A 606 20.77 12.40 66.54
CA PHE A 606 20.02 12.62 67.77
C PHE A 606 20.17 11.41 68.72
N GLN A 607 20.00 10.19 68.22
CA GLN A 607 20.20 8.97 68.99
C GLN A 607 21.64 8.83 69.52
N LYS A 608 22.66 9.17 68.73
CA LYS A 608 24.07 9.16 69.16
C LYS A 608 24.36 10.22 70.23
N ARG A 609 23.76 11.41 70.12
CA ARG A 609 23.88 12.48 71.15
C ARG A 609 23.16 12.11 72.45
N HIS A 610 22.06 11.37 72.37
CA HIS A 610 21.31 10.87 73.52
C HIS A 610 21.82 9.51 74.08
N ALA A 611 22.65 8.77 73.34
CA ALA A 611 23.22 7.48 73.78
C ALA A 611 24.29 7.59 74.88
N LYS A 612 24.73 8.81 75.25
CA LYS A 612 25.68 9.04 76.36
C LYS A 612 25.05 9.64 77.63
N GLN A 613 23.71 9.75 77.70
CA GLN A 613 23.02 10.12 78.94
C GLN A 613 21.85 9.17 79.26
N GLN A 614 22.21 8.13 80.02
CA GLN A 614 21.48 7.47 81.13
C GLN A 614 20.23 6.60 80.85
N PRO A 615 19.99 5.58 81.72
CA PRO A 615 18.85 4.67 81.67
C PRO A 615 17.61 5.32 82.31
N TYR A 616 16.46 4.65 82.12
CA TYR A 616 15.10 5.01 82.58
C TYR A 616 14.33 6.05 81.75
N ALA A 617 13.43 5.54 80.89
CA ALA A 617 12.12 6.15 80.63
C ALA A 617 11.15 5.11 80.05
N ASN A 618 10.53 4.31 80.93
CA ASN A 618 9.20 3.77 80.67
C ASN A 618 8.18 4.81 81.12
N GLN A 619 7.06 4.91 80.39
CA GLN A 619 5.89 5.78 80.62
C GLN A 619 6.02 7.21 80.07
N ILE A 620 5.46 7.42 78.87
CA ILE A 620 4.43 8.43 78.53
C ILE A 620 4.21 8.32 77.01
N ARG A 621 3.16 7.59 76.62
CA ARG A 621 2.57 7.67 75.28
C ARG A 621 1.05 7.51 75.37
N THR A 622 0.46 8.40 76.16
CA THR A 622 -0.98 8.62 76.26
C THR A 622 -1.18 10.14 76.28
N GLN A 623 -2.16 10.60 75.51
CA GLN A 623 -2.62 11.99 75.37
C GLN A 623 -1.91 12.86 74.30
N LEU A 624 -2.32 12.70 73.05
CA LEU A 624 -2.76 13.81 72.20
C LEU A 624 -3.91 13.30 71.33
N ARG A 625 -5.11 13.36 71.91
CA ARG A 625 -6.40 13.15 71.25
C ARG A 625 -6.98 14.54 70.99
N VAL A 626 -7.09 14.97 69.74
CA VAL A 626 -7.93 16.09 69.35
C VAL A 626 -9.17 15.52 68.64
N VAL A 627 -10.32 15.97 69.12
CA VAL A 627 -11.68 15.54 68.81
C VAL A 627 -12.14 16.14 67.47
N GLY A 628 -12.79 15.35 66.61
CA GLY A 628 -13.44 15.81 65.36
C GLY A 628 -14.76 16.55 65.60
N PRO A 629 -15.42 17.10 64.55
CA PRO A 629 -16.31 16.22 63.79
C PRO A 629 -16.52 16.52 62.27
N ASN A 630 -17.11 15.50 61.61
CA ASN A 630 -17.92 15.46 60.38
C ASN A 630 -17.27 15.27 58.99
N GLN A 631 -17.28 13.99 58.56
CA GLN A 631 -17.90 13.42 57.34
C GLN A 631 -18.17 14.39 56.17
N GLN A 632 -17.66 14.15 54.95
CA GLN A 632 -18.14 13.11 54.03
C GLN A 632 -17.06 12.61 53.05
N ASN A 633 -17.21 11.34 52.64
CA ASN A 633 -16.58 10.60 51.52
C ASN A 633 -16.17 11.47 50.31
N ILE A 634 -15.10 11.18 49.56
CA ILE A 634 -15.02 10.06 48.59
C ILE A 634 -13.56 9.61 48.38
N VAL A 635 -13.43 8.30 48.26
CA VAL A 635 -12.23 7.47 48.06
C VAL A 635 -11.69 7.60 46.63
N TYR A 636 -10.38 7.81 46.48
CA TYR A 636 -9.64 7.43 45.26
C TYR A 636 -8.82 6.17 45.56
N PRO A 637 -9.04 5.05 44.85
CA PRO A 637 -8.18 3.89 44.96
C PRO A 637 -7.09 3.95 43.87
N TYR A 638 -5.83 4.05 44.30
CA TYR A 638 -4.68 3.62 43.52
C TYR A 638 -4.51 2.11 43.74
N GLN A 639 -4.75 1.31 42.71
CA GLN A 639 -4.22 -0.04 42.59
C GLN A 639 -3.52 -0.14 41.24
N GLN A 640 -2.20 -0.31 41.31
CA GLN A 640 -1.38 -0.75 40.18
C GLN A 640 -1.71 -2.22 39.90
N ALA A 641 -2.12 -2.50 38.66
CA ALA A 641 -2.18 -3.83 38.08
C ALA A 641 -1.53 -3.79 36.68
N PRO A 642 -0.91 -4.89 36.24
CA PRO A 642 0.03 -4.91 35.12
C PRO A 642 -0.70 -4.87 33.76
N MET A 643 -0.22 -4.02 32.85
CA MET A 643 -0.75 -3.91 31.49
C MET A 643 -0.21 -5.04 30.63
N ALA A 644 -1.07 -6.01 30.32
CA ALA A 644 -0.90 -6.91 29.20
C ALA A 644 -1.27 -6.16 27.91
N ASP A 645 -0.34 -6.13 26.96
CA ASP A 645 -0.54 -5.62 25.62
C ASP A 645 -1.46 -6.59 24.86
N ARG A 646 -2.67 -6.14 24.53
CA ARG A 646 -3.61 -6.85 23.66
C ARG A 646 -4.03 -5.90 22.55
N GLY A 647 -3.58 -6.23 21.34
CA GLY A 647 -3.93 -5.53 20.12
C GLY A 647 -5.41 -5.68 19.70
N GLY A 648 -5.75 -4.85 18.72
CA GLY A 648 -6.99 -4.86 17.94
C GLY A 648 -7.99 -3.79 18.40
N GLY A 649 -8.61 -2.98 17.56
CA GLY A 649 -8.57 -2.87 16.11
C GLY A 649 -9.41 -1.65 15.72
N ASN A 650 -8.88 -0.79 14.86
CA ASN A 650 -9.63 0.36 14.34
C ASN A 650 -10.57 -0.11 13.23
N GLN A 651 -11.88 -0.09 13.50
CA GLN A 651 -12.89 -0.04 12.45
C GLN A 651 -12.84 1.35 11.80
N MET A 652 -12.24 1.41 10.61
CA MET A 652 -12.40 2.54 9.68
C MET A 652 -13.80 2.46 9.07
N VAL A 653 -14.68 3.35 9.52
CA VAL A 653 -15.98 3.60 8.88
C VAL A 653 -15.74 4.49 7.65
N TYR A 654 -15.95 3.94 6.46
CA TYR A 654 -16.04 4.71 5.22
C TYR A 654 -17.44 5.33 5.11
N PRO A 655 -17.58 6.64 4.81
CA PRO A 655 -18.85 7.20 4.38
C PRO A 655 -19.01 7.04 2.86
N HIS A 656 -20.12 6.43 2.44
CA HIS A 656 -20.60 6.49 1.05
C HIS A 656 -21.67 7.61 0.91
N PRO A 657 -21.87 8.18 -0.29
CA PRO A 657 -22.27 9.56 -0.47
C PRO A 657 -23.78 9.73 -0.70
N GLN A 658 -24.36 10.82 -0.18
CA GLN A 658 -25.65 11.34 -0.65
C GLN A 658 -25.63 12.87 -0.75
N GLN A 659 -25.67 13.28 -2.02
CA GLN A 659 -26.35 14.42 -2.65
C GLN A 659 -26.85 15.59 -1.79
N ASP A 660 -26.38 16.78 -2.22
CA ASP A 660 -27.10 18.06 -2.35
C ASP A 660 -27.78 18.69 -1.13
N ALA A 661 -27.15 19.74 -0.59
CA ALA A 661 -27.85 20.99 -0.29
C ALA A 661 -26.90 22.19 -0.22
N LYS A 662 -27.14 23.17 -1.10
CA LYS A 662 -26.64 24.54 -1.05
C LYS A 662 -26.81 25.14 0.35
N ARG A 663 -25.77 25.75 0.93
CA ARG A 663 -25.92 27.03 1.63
C ARG A 663 -24.60 27.76 1.88
N GLN A 664 -24.71 29.07 1.68
CA GLN A 664 -23.70 30.10 1.77
C GLN A 664 -23.07 30.19 3.15
N GLU A 665 -21.78 30.50 3.12
CA GLU A 665 -21.01 31.07 4.22
C GLU A 665 -21.74 32.29 4.82
N ASN A 666 -21.95 32.26 6.13
CA ASN A 666 -21.90 33.46 6.94
C ASN A 666 -21.49 33.09 8.36
N SER A 667 -20.20 33.19 8.61
CA SER A 667 -19.59 33.06 9.93
C SER A 667 -19.88 34.31 10.75
N ASN A 668 -20.64 34.17 11.84
CA ASN A 668 -20.49 35.03 13.01
C ASN A 668 -21.12 34.40 14.27
N GLN A 669 -20.28 34.33 15.30
CA GLN A 669 -20.58 34.49 16.73
C GLN A 669 -21.04 33.30 17.60
N ALA A 670 -20.15 33.01 18.54
CA ALA A 670 -20.34 32.98 20.00
C ALA A 670 -20.84 31.69 20.67
N ALA A 671 -20.04 31.30 21.67
CA ALA A 671 -20.24 30.24 22.64
C ALA A 671 -21.48 30.44 23.53
N SER A 672 -22.13 29.34 23.95
CA SER A 672 -22.63 29.07 25.31
C SER A 672 -23.38 27.72 25.36
N GLN A 673 -22.78 26.75 26.07
CA GLN A 673 -23.34 25.79 27.06
C GLN A 673 -24.67 25.01 26.86
N PRO A 674 -24.82 23.86 27.57
CA PRO A 674 -25.51 22.65 27.12
C PRO A 674 -26.95 22.54 27.65
N THR A 675 -27.88 22.07 26.83
CA THR A 675 -29.21 21.66 27.29
C THR A 675 -29.85 20.61 26.38
N GLU A 676 -30.47 19.63 27.02
CA GLU A 676 -31.49 18.68 26.54
C GLU A 676 -30.97 17.43 25.80
N GLU A 677 -30.80 16.36 26.58
CA GLU A 677 -30.77 14.98 26.09
C GLU A 677 -32.11 14.69 25.40
N ASP A 678 -32.10 14.55 24.08
CA ASP A 678 -33.25 14.15 23.27
C ASP A 678 -33.76 12.79 23.75
N ILE A 679 -34.93 12.78 24.39
CA ILE A 679 -35.63 11.56 24.77
C ILE A 679 -36.16 10.92 23.48
N LEU A 680 -35.48 9.87 23.03
CA LEU A 680 -35.76 9.19 21.77
C LEU A 680 -36.86 8.13 21.96
N ASN A 681 -38.05 8.37 21.40
CA ASN A 681 -39.20 7.48 21.54
C ASN A 681 -39.49 6.70 20.25
N CYS A 682 -39.84 5.42 20.40
CA CYS A 682 -40.31 4.59 19.29
C CYS A 682 -41.66 5.10 18.76
N PRO A 683 -41.79 5.47 17.48
CA PRO A 683 -43.04 6.03 16.96
C PRO A 683 -44.19 5.01 16.90
N LYS A 684 -43.91 3.71 17.04
CA LYS A 684 -44.94 2.65 16.98
C LYS A 684 -45.54 2.32 18.34
N CYS A 685 -44.74 2.23 19.40
CA CYS A 685 -45.19 1.85 20.75
C CYS A 685 -44.94 2.93 21.82
N ASN A 686 -44.30 4.03 21.43
CA ASN A 686 -43.93 5.18 22.26
C ASN A 686 -42.99 4.86 23.44
N GLN A 687 -42.22 3.77 23.34
CA GLN A 687 -41.23 3.40 24.33
C GLN A 687 -40.00 4.32 24.27
N VAL A 688 -39.59 4.82 25.43
CA VAL A 688 -38.45 5.72 25.61
C VAL A 688 -37.15 4.91 25.57
N CYS A 689 -36.23 5.31 24.69
CA CYS A 689 -34.92 4.72 24.53
C CYS A 689 -33.83 5.76 24.89
N PRO A 690 -32.78 5.37 25.63
CA PRO A 690 -31.77 6.30 26.14
C PRO A 690 -30.79 6.79 25.06
N ASP A 691 -30.73 6.13 23.92
CA ASP A 691 -29.83 6.45 22.81
C ASP A 691 -30.41 5.95 21.47
N LEU A 692 -29.84 6.42 20.36
CA LEU A 692 -30.34 6.16 19.01
C LEU A 692 -30.17 4.69 18.58
N ASP A 693 -29.10 4.02 19.04
CA ASP A 693 -28.86 2.61 18.70
C ASP A 693 -29.90 1.71 19.41
N SER A 694 -30.19 2.01 20.68
CA SER A 694 -31.26 1.37 21.44
C SER A 694 -32.63 1.58 20.79
N LEU A 695 -32.91 2.79 20.26
CA LEU A 695 -34.13 3.07 19.52
C LEU A 695 -34.19 2.29 18.21
N GLN A 696 -33.09 2.19 17.48
CA GLN A 696 -33.03 1.57 16.17
C GLN A 696 -33.21 0.04 16.25
N ILE A 697 -32.58 -0.60 17.23
CA ILE A 697 -32.78 -2.03 17.54
C ILE A 697 -34.25 -2.27 17.92
N HIS A 698 -34.78 -1.46 18.82
CA HIS A 698 -36.16 -1.60 19.25
C HIS A 698 -37.16 -1.38 18.11
N VAL A 699 -36.96 -0.38 17.26
CA VAL A 699 -37.84 -0.09 16.11
C VAL A 699 -37.80 -1.22 15.10
N LEU A 700 -36.64 -1.85 14.87
CA LEU A 700 -36.53 -3.02 13.99
C LEU A 700 -37.34 -4.20 14.53
N ASP A 701 -37.20 -4.55 15.81
CA ASP A 701 -37.99 -5.63 16.42
C ASP A 701 -39.48 -5.27 16.57
N CYS A 702 -39.78 -3.99 16.78
CA CYS A 702 -41.13 -3.49 16.96
C CYS A 702 -41.88 -3.36 15.63
N ILE A 703 -41.21 -3.15 14.49
CA ILE A 703 -41.87 -3.09 13.17
C ILE A 703 -42.34 -4.48 12.73
N ASP A 704 -41.60 -5.54 13.08
CA ASP A 704 -41.88 -6.92 12.66
C ASP A 704 -42.94 -7.66 13.50
N ASN A 705 -43.39 -7.09 14.62
CA ASN A 705 -44.54 -7.55 15.43
C ASN A 705 -45.69 -6.54 15.44
#